data_AF-A0A5C9A315-F1
#
_entry.id   AF-A0A5C9A315-F1
#
_cell.length_a   1.000
_cell.length_b   1.000
_cell.length_c   1.000
_cell.angle_alpha   90.00
_cell.angle_beta   90.00
_cell.angle_gamma   90.00
#
_symmetry.space_group_name_H-M   'P 1'
#
loop_
_entity.id
_entity.type
_entity.pdbx_description
1 polymer ?
#
loop_
_entity_poly.entity_id
_entity_poly.type
_entity_poly.pdbx_seq_one_letter_code
_entity_poly.pdbx_strand_id
1 'polypeptide(L)'
;MKTRYCRTLLLLASMTALTACGGGGGSPDNPTPPPEQPPASDPFGLTERTPLADFNLPTTASGEGDFQLTRRFAALTFPSALFITAVPGEGRLLVVRQSGELEAFVDDDQTTESRTVLDLSDRLLFAGEQGLLGMAFDPDFVSNRLLYLHYSMDNPRRSVIARFRWDAATDLIALDSERILLEVAQPYANHNGGMLAFGPDDRLYIALGDGGSGGDPQNNAQNGGNLLGTILRLNVHPADPALPYAIPLDNPFRDNAAIRNEIWAYGLRNPFRFSFDRVTGLMWIGDVGQGAQEEINIARGGENFGWRVLEGTLPYDDSANTLPPSAFTAPVFEYGRDQGVAVIGGYVYRGNAIPGLSGRYIYTDFGSGNVWAITLNGQQVTGNQLIAQADSPTSLGEDSNGELYIVNRQGELFGFTQSGGENPPDQLSETGLFSSLDTLSPASGLIEYTVNLPFWSDNTVKRRWIAVPENAAIGFAPTGNWDFPIGTIAVKHFEILAREGDTSSTTRLETRVMVLLEQGWQAFTYRWNSAGTDATLLSGRQSEKLQVQTASGEITDQVYTYPSRTDCFRCHTAVAGRVLGIRTAQINTEFDYNAGEVTDNQLRSWNNIGLFTEDIGPTSNYPAYAAVGDDTASLEDRARAYLDVNCAQCHQSGGTTPAEIDLRFTTPLANTGLIDTTPLLGTLGIENGRLIAPGEPGRSILIARVGRRDAVAMPPLGSHLVDEAGVTLLRRWVESL
;
A
#
# COMPACT_ATOMS: atom_id res chain seq x y z
N MET A 1 46.34 -15.01 51.75
CA MET A 1 46.80 -13.90 50.90
C MET A 1 45.93 -12.68 51.26
N LYS A 2 46.44 -11.69 52.02
CA LYS A 2 46.92 -10.37 51.51
C LYS A 2 45.94 -9.82 50.44
N THR A 3 45.20 -8.70 50.58
CA THR A 3 45.45 -7.43 51.29
C THR A 3 44.16 -6.55 51.33
N ARG A 4 43.92 -5.95 52.51
CA ARG A 4 43.29 -4.66 52.93
C ARG A 4 43.03 -3.57 51.84
N TYR A 5 42.06 -2.64 51.90
CA TYR A 5 41.72 -1.61 52.93
C TYR A 5 40.29 -1.02 52.67
N CYS A 6 39.39 -0.86 53.67
CA CYS A 6 39.08 0.34 54.52
C CYS A 6 38.50 1.57 53.77
N ARG A 7 37.55 2.38 54.29
CA ARG A 7 37.05 2.57 55.66
C ARG A 7 35.74 3.38 55.70
N THR A 8 35.02 3.18 56.80
CA THR A 8 33.72 3.70 57.25
C THR A 8 33.72 5.15 57.75
N LEU A 9 32.53 5.75 57.74
CA LEU A 9 32.07 7.06 58.24
C LEU A 9 32.25 7.37 59.75
N LEU A 10 32.07 8.68 60.04
CA LEU A 10 31.47 9.35 61.23
C LEU A 10 32.35 9.62 62.46
N LEU A 11 32.52 10.91 62.83
CA LEU A 11 31.80 11.57 63.95
C LEU A 11 32.25 13.02 64.22
N LEU A 12 31.29 13.81 64.71
CA LEU A 12 31.34 15.20 65.22
C LEU A 12 32.23 15.39 66.46
N ALA A 13 32.72 16.63 66.67
CA ALA A 13 32.61 17.34 67.97
C ALA A 13 33.04 18.83 67.94
N SER A 14 32.18 19.64 68.54
CA SER A 14 32.24 21.01 69.10
C SER A 14 33.56 21.63 69.60
N MET A 15 33.70 22.97 69.54
CA MET A 15 33.82 23.87 70.73
C MET A 15 34.01 25.39 70.43
N THR A 16 33.14 26.19 71.05
CA THR A 16 33.30 27.48 71.78
C THR A 16 34.01 28.74 71.23
N ALA A 17 33.40 29.87 71.62
CA ALA A 17 33.64 31.27 71.29
C ALA A 17 34.83 31.95 71.99
N LEU A 18 35.32 33.05 71.39
CA LEU A 18 35.89 34.20 72.11
C LEU A 18 35.84 35.49 71.26
N THR A 19 35.52 36.56 71.97
CA THR A 19 35.26 37.96 71.59
C THR A 19 36.50 38.76 71.18
N ALA A 20 36.34 39.74 70.28
CA ALA A 20 37.16 40.96 70.26
C ALA A 20 36.38 42.15 69.68
N CYS A 21 36.41 43.27 70.41
CA CYS A 21 35.78 44.55 70.10
C CYS A 21 36.61 45.40 69.11
N GLY A 22 35.94 46.27 68.36
CA GLY A 22 36.55 47.42 67.69
C GLY A 22 35.52 48.24 66.90
N GLY A 23 35.03 49.34 67.49
CA GLY A 23 34.23 50.36 66.78
C GLY A 23 35.07 51.10 65.74
N GLY A 24 34.56 51.95 64.85
CA GLY A 24 33.27 52.63 64.70
C GLY A 24 33.56 53.87 63.83
N GLY A 25 32.70 54.22 62.89
CA GLY A 25 32.84 55.43 62.06
C GLY A 25 32.09 55.32 60.74
N GLY A 26 30.91 55.93 60.66
CA GLY A 26 29.93 55.71 59.59
C GLY A 26 30.03 56.61 58.36
N SER A 27 29.25 56.23 57.35
CA SER A 27 28.57 57.08 56.37
C SER A 27 27.33 56.33 55.86
N PRO A 28 26.23 57.00 55.48
CA PRO A 28 24.94 56.35 55.24
C PRO A 28 24.89 55.74 53.83
N ASP A 29 24.84 54.42 53.75
CA ASP A 29 24.53 53.69 52.52
C ASP A 29 23.03 53.63 52.29
N ASN A 30 22.60 54.05 51.09
CA ASN A 30 21.28 53.75 50.55
C ASN A 30 21.05 52.22 50.58
N PRO A 31 19.86 51.73 50.95
CA PRO A 31 19.59 50.30 50.89
C PRO A 31 19.66 49.82 49.44
N THR A 32 20.64 48.96 49.17
CA THR A 32 20.71 48.15 47.96
C THR A 32 19.41 47.36 47.83
N PRO A 33 18.73 47.33 46.66
CA PRO A 33 17.61 46.44 46.44
C PRO A 33 18.08 44.99 46.68
N PRO A 34 17.23 44.10 47.21
CA PRO A 34 17.58 42.69 47.28
C PRO A 34 17.92 42.19 45.87
N PRO A 35 18.87 41.24 45.73
CA PRO A 35 19.19 40.67 44.43
C PRO A 35 17.91 40.13 43.81
N GLU A 36 17.65 40.56 42.57
CA GLU A 36 16.52 40.11 41.76
C GLU A 36 16.57 38.58 41.73
N GLN A 37 15.54 37.96 42.30
CA GLN A 37 15.37 36.52 42.27
C GLN A 37 15.31 36.14 40.77
N PRO A 38 16.13 35.17 40.30
CA PRO A 38 16.03 34.74 38.91
C PRO A 38 14.57 34.37 38.62
N PRO A 39 14.01 34.74 37.46
CA PRO A 39 12.63 34.43 37.13
C PRO A 39 12.42 32.93 37.36
N ALA A 40 11.35 32.58 38.08
CA ALA A 40 10.97 31.19 38.25
C ALA A 40 10.86 30.56 36.85
N SER A 41 11.53 29.43 36.63
CA SER A 41 11.41 28.71 35.37
C SER A 41 9.95 28.40 35.10
N ASP A 42 9.47 28.68 33.88
CA ASP A 42 8.09 28.42 33.50
C ASP A 42 7.70 26.97 33.83
N PRO A 43 6.54 26.73 34.46
CA PRO A 43 6.12 25.40 34.86
C PRO A 43 6.06 24.48 33.63
N PHE A 44 6.53 23.25 33.77
CA PHE A 44 6.38 22.25 32.71
C PHE A 44 4.93 21.77 32.64
N GLY A 45 4.44 21.53 31.43
CA GLY A 45 3.10 20.96 31.21
C GLY A 45 2.95 19.56 31.80
N LEU A 46 3.99 18.73 31.68
CA LEU A 46 4.10 17.44 32.36
C LEU A 46 5.30 17.43 33.31
N THR A 47 5.07 17.13 34.58
CA THR A 47 6.12 17.16 35.63
C THR A 47 6.79 15.82 35.88
N GLU A 48 6.06 14.72 35.67
CA GLU A 48 6.56 13.36 35.82
C GLU A 48 5.88 12.41 34.83
N ARG A 49 6.55 11.30 34.52
CA ARG A 49 5.99 10.24 33.69
C ARG A 49 5.13 9.32 34.53
N THR A 50 3.83 9.33 34.28
CA THR A 50 2.87 8.49 35.02
C THR A 50 2.98 7.01 34.59
N PRO A 51 2.89 6.04 35.51
CA PRO A 51 2.83 4.62 35.19
C PRO A 51 1.69 4.28 34.21
N LEU A 52 1.94 3.31 33.34
CA LEU A 52 0.92 2.83 32.40
C LEU A 52 -0.17 2.06 33.16
N ALA A 53 -1.43 2.31 32.81
CA ALA A 53 -2.52 1.43 33.21
C ALA A 53 -2.37 0.05 32.54
N ASP A 54 -3.05 -0.95 33.09
CA ASP A 54 -3.10 -2.30 32.52
C ASP A 54 -4.03 -2.29 31.30
N PHE A 55 -3.45 -2.09 30.11
CA PHE A 55 -4.19 -2.08 28.85
C PHE A 55 -4.39 -3.51 28.34
N ASN A 56 -5.65 -3.87 28.07
CA ASN A 56 -6.00 -5.13 27.47
C ASN A 56 -5.84 -5.02 25.93
N LEU A 57 -4.60 -5.05 25.47
CA LEU A 57 -4.22 -4.98 24.07
C LEU A 57 -3.26 -6.13 23.73
N PRO A 58 -3.17 -6.53 22.45
CA PRO A 58 -2.28 -7.60 22.01
C PRO A 58 -0.85 -7.37 22.47
N THR A 59 -0.21 -8.43 22.96
CA THR A 59 1.21 -8.46 23.32
C THR A 59 2.04 -9.24 22.30
N THR A 60 1.37 -10.05 21.48
CA THR A 60 1.97 -10.82 20.39
C THR A 60 1.14 -10.66 19.11
N ALA A 61 1.80 -10.33 18.00
CA ALA A 61 1.15 -10.36 16.70
C ALA A 61 1.07 -11.79 16.17
N SER A 62 0.15 -12.03 15.23
CA SER A 62 0.25 -13.19 14.34
C SER A 62 1.57 -13.08 13.58
N GLY A 63 2.52 -13.98 13.86
CA GLY A 63 3.89 -13.88 13.38
C GLY A 63 4.03 -13.95 11.85
N GLU A 64 5.13 -13.41 11.32
CA GLU A 64 5.60 -13.72 9.97
C GLU A 64 6.02 -15.20 9.90
N GLY A 65 5.16 -16.08 9.39
CA GLY A 65 5.54 -17.49 9.15
C GLY A 65 4.48 -18.54 9.37
N ASP A 66 3.34 -18.18 9.97
CA ASP A 66 2.26 -19.12 10.27
C ASP A 66 1.14 -19.05 9.22
N PHE A 67 1.52 -19.05 7.94
CA PHE A 67 0.55 -19.10 6.85
C PHE A 67 0.18 -20.54 6.54
N GLN A 68 -1.12 -20.78 6.37
CA GLN A 68 -1.64 -22.08 5.96
C GLN A 68 -2.59 -21.90 4.77
N LEU A 69 -2.69 -22.96 3.97
CA LEU A 69 -3.71 -23.08 2.93
C LEU A 69 -4.91 -23.81 3.53
N THR A 70 -6.07 -23.16 3.49
CA THR A 70 -7.33 -23.71 3.96
C THR A 70 -8.25 -23.94 2.77
N ARG A 71 -8.80 -25.14 2.65
CA ARG A 71 -9.78 -25.48 1.60
C ARG A 71 -11.00 -24.57 1.73
N ARG A 72 -11.34 -23.87 0.65
CA ARG A 72 -12.52 -23.00 0.51
C ARG A 72 -13.57 -23.71 -0.32
N PHE A 73 -14.83 -23.33 -0.17
CA PHE A 73 -15.95 -23.87 -0.96
C PHE A 73 -15.97 -25.41 -0.99
N ALA A 74 -15.90 -26.06 0.18
CA ALA A 74 -15.60 -27.50 0.29
C ALA A 74 -16.58 -28.43 -0.46
N ALA A 75 -17.78 -27.94 -0.79
CA ALA A 75 -18.80 -28.65 -1.56
C ALA A 75 -18.57 -28.60 -3.10
N LEU A 76 -17.68 -27.72 -3.58
CA LEU A 76 -17.41 -27.51 -5.00
C LEU A 76 -16.08 -28.14 -5.42
N THR A 77 -16.00 -28.58 -6.67
CA THR A 77 -14.76 -29.05 -7.30
C THR A 77 -14.86 -28.83 -8.82
N PHE A 78 -13.78 -28.33 -9.41
CA PHE A 78 -13.73 -27.90 -10.81
C PHE A 78 -12.61 -28.64 -11.57
N PRO A 79 -12.84 -29.86 -12.06
CA PRO A 79 -11.81 -30.64 -12.73
C PRO A 79 -11.14 -29.85 -13.86
N SER A 80 -9.81 -29.92 -13.91
CA SER A 80 -8.97 -29.18 -14.86
C SER A 80 -9.11 -27.65 -14.78
N ALA A 81 -9.41 -27.10 -13.60
CA ALA A 81 -9.36 -25.67 -13.38
C ALA A 81 -7.95 -25.10 -13.61
N LEU A 82 -7.89 -24.00 -14.34
CA LEU A 82 -6.65 -23.31 -14.71
C LEU A 82 -6.64 -21.84 -14.31
N PHE A 83 -7.77 -21.25 -13.95
CA PHE A 83 -7.81 -19.86 -13.52
C PHE A 83 -9.05 -19.59 -12.68
N ILE A 84 -8.96 -18.61 -11.77
CA ILE A 84 -10.08 -18.13 -10.97
C ILE A 84 -10.00 -16.60 -10.88
N THR A 85 -11.15 -15.93 -10.93
CA THR A 85 -11.23 -14.47 -10.79
C THR A 85 -12.61 -14.05 -10.31
N ALA A 86 -12.73 -12.87 -9.69
CA ALA A 86 -14.03 -12.29 -9.37
C ALA A 86 -14.78 -11.79 -10.61
N VAL A 87 -16.10 -11.97 -10.61
CA VAL A 87 -17.01 -11.33 -11.56
C VAL A 87 -17.24 -9.87 -11.11
N PRO A 88 -16.81 -8.85 -11.89
CA PRO A 88 -16.85 -7.46 -11.45
C PRO A 88 -18.26 -7.01 -11.08
N GLY A 89 -18.43 -6.52 -9.85
CA GLY A 89 -19.67 -5.93 -9.35
C GLY A 89 -20.76 -6.93 -8.91
N GLU A 90 -20.48 -8.23 -8.85
CA GLU A 90 -21.53 -9.23 -8.62
C GLU A 90 -21.36 -10.13 -7.38
N GLY A 91 -20.25 -10.03 -6.63
CA GLY A 91 -20.00 -10.91 -5.47
C GLY A 91 -19.93 -12.41 -5.85
N ARG A 92 -19.55 -12.70 -7.10
CA ARG A 92 -19.38 -14.05 -7.63
C ARG A 92 -17.91 -14.28 -8.01
N LEU A 93 -17.47 -15.52 -7.92
CA LEU A 93 -16.23 -16.00 -8.53
C LEU A 93 -16.55 -16.75 -9.82
N LEU A 94 -15.57 -16.77 -10.71
CA LEU A 94 -15.60 -17.49 -11.97
C LEU A 94 -14.34 -18.35 -12.10
N VAL A 95 -14.52 -19.64 -12.37
CA VAL A 95 -13.43 -20.59 -12.62
C VAL A 95 -13.38 -20.92 -14.10
N VAL A 96 -12.17 -20.86 -14.67
CA VAL A 96 -11.86 -21.28 -16.02
C VAL A 96 -11.36 -22.72 -15.99
N ARG A 97 -12.00 -23.61 -16.73
CA ARG A 97 -11.57 -25.00 -16.89
C ARG A 97 -10.89 -25.19 -18.24
N GLN A 98 -9.75 -25.88 -18.24
CA GLN A 98 -8.96 -26.17 -19.44
C GLN A 98 -9.78 -26.82 -20.55
N SER A 99 -10.78 -27.62 -20.17
CA SER A 99 -11.69 -28.33 -21.06
C SER A 99 -12.66 -27.42 -21.82
N GLY A 100 -12.79 -26.13 -21.47
CA GLY A 100 -13.56 -25.15 -22.23
C GLY A 100 -14.74 -24.53 -21.50
N GLU A 101 -15.00 -24.92 -20.26
CA GLU A 101 -16.09 -24.39 -19.46
C GLU A 101 -15.68 -23.21 -18.59
N LEU A 102 -16.60 -22.27 -18.41
CA LEU A 102 -16.54 -21.24 -17.37
C LEU A 102 -17.65 -21.49 -16.34
N GLU A 103 -17.29 -21.60 -15.07
CA GLU A 103 -18.23 -21.87 -13.98
C GLU A 103 -18.28 -20.72 -12.97
N ALA A 104 -19.46 -20.13 -12.79
CA ALA A 104 -19.71 -19.03 -11.87
C ALA A 104 -20.39 -19.53 -10.59
N PHE A 105 -20.01 -19.00 -9.44
CA PHE A 105 -20.61 -19.32 -8.14
C PHE A 105 -20.49 -18.13 -7.17
N VAL A 106 -21.28 -18.14 -6.09
CA VAL A 106 -21.25 -17.07 -5.09
C VAL A 106 -19.97 -17.16 -4.26
N ASP A 107 -19.36 -16.00 -3.98
CA ASP A 107 -18.18 -15.90 -3.11
C ASP A 107 -18.55 -16.04 -1.63
N ASP A 108 -19.01 -17.23 -1.25
CA ASP A 108 -19.36 -17.63 0.12
C ASP A 108 -18.95 -19.09 0.33
N ASP A 109 -18.22 -19.40 1.41
CA ASP A 109 -17.79 -20.76 1.76
C ASP A 109 -18.94 -21.74 1.99
N GLN A 110 -20.16 -21.25 2.26
CA GLN A 110 -21.35 -22.07 2.37
C GLN A 110 -21.98 -22.44 1.01
N THR A 111 -21.43 -21.93 -0.10
CA THR A 111 -21.94 -22.22 -1.44
C THR A 111 -21.78 -23.69 -1.80
N THR A 112 -22.86 -24.31 -2.27
CA THR A 112 -22.90 -25.73 -2.65
C THR A 112 -23.14 -25.97 -4.14
N GLU A 113 -23.39 -24.91 -4.92
CA GLU A 113 -23.74 -25.02 -6.34
C GLU A 113 -22.93 -24.02 -7.18
N SER A 114 -22.53 -24.44 -8.38
CA SER A 114 -21.96 -23.59 -9.43
C SER A 114 -22.86 -23.64 -10.69
N ARG A 115 -22.71 -22.65 -11.56
CA ARG A 115 -23.40 -22.57 -12.86
C ARG A 115 -22.37 -22.50 -13.97
N THR A 116 -22.44 -23.41 -14.94
CA THR A 116 -21.73 -23.26 -16.21
C THR A 116 -22.35 -22.10 -17.00
N VAL A 117 -21.57 -21.05 -17.21
CA VAL A 117 -22.01 -19.84 -17.94
C VAL A 117 -21.48 -19.79 -19.37
N LEU A 118 -20.51 -20.64 -19.70
CA LEU A 118 -19.98 -20.87 -21.05
C LEU A 118 -19.49 -22.31 -21.18
N ASP A 119 -19.66 -22.91 -22.35
CA ASP A 119 -19.06 -24.18 -22.72
C ASP A 119 -18.51 -24.12 -24.16
N LEU A 120 -17.19 -24.24 -24.29
CA LEU A 120 -16.46 -24.31 -25.56
C LEU A 120 -15.83 -25.69 -25.81
N SER A 121 -16.17 -26.71 -25.02
CA SER A 121 -15.50 -28.01 -25.03
C SER A 121 -15.54 -28.72 -26.39
N ASP A 122 -16.60 -28.53 -27.16
CA ASP A 122 -16.75 -29.06 -28.53
C ASP A 122 -16.00 -28.25 -29.60
N ARG A 123 -15.45 -27.09 -29.24
CA ARG A 123 -14.86 -26.13 -30.18
C ARG A 123 -13.34 -26.07 -30.12
N LEU A 124 -12.72 -26.43 -29.00
CA LEU A 124 -11.30 -26.25 -28.76
C LEU A 124 -10.52 -27.56 -28.64
N LEU A 125 -9.20 -27.46 -28.70
CA LEU A 125 -8.29 -28.56 -28.36
C LEU A 125 -7.81 -28.38 -26.92
N PHE A 126 -7.99 -29.40 -26.07
CA PHE A 126 -7.41 -29.43 -24.73
C PHE A 126 -6.53 -30.67 -24.54
N ALA A 127 -5.24 -30.45 -24.26
CA ALA A 127 -4.24 -31.48 -23.92
C ALA A 127 -2.93 -30.77 -23.58
N GLY A 128 -2.21 -31.24 -22.55
CA GLY A 128 -0.93 -30.62 -22.15
C GLY A 128 -1.13 -29.16 -21.74
N GLU A 129 -0.50 -28.23 -22.45
CA GLU A 129 -0.63 -26.77 -22.25
C GLU A 129 -1.69 -26.13 -23.17
N GLN A 130 -2.47 -26.94 -23.89
CA GLN A 130 -3.54 -26.48 -24.78
C GLN A 130 -4.89 -26.55 -24.08
N GLY A 131 -5.80 -25.64 -24.40
CA GLY A 131 -7.16 -25.63 -23.85
C GLY A 131 -7.77 -24.23 -23.86
N LEU A 132 -8.74 -23.99 -22.97
CA LEU A 132 -9.10 -22.65 -22.54
C LEU A 132 -8.13 -22.20 -21.43
N LEU A 133 -7.26 -21.25 -21.74
CA LEU A 133 -6.03 -21.00 -20.96
C LEU A 133 -6.12 -19.77 -20.05
N GLY A 134 -6.91 -18.78 -20.43
CA GLY A 134 -7.10 -17.58 -19.64
C GLY A 134 -8.24 -16.71 -20.13
N MET A 135 -8.59 -15.74 -19.30
CA MET A 135 -9.66 -14.80 -19.55
C MET A 135 -9.39 -13.45 -18.90
N ALA A 136 -10.07 -12.42 -19.38
CA ALA A 136 -10.15 -11.13 -18.72
C ALA A 136 -11.56 -10.55 -18.88
N PHE A 137 -12.11 -9.99 -17.82
CA PHE A 137 -13.27 -9.10 -17.93
C PHE A 137 -12.83 -7.75 -18.47
N ASP A 138 -13.67 -7.16 -19.31
CA ASP A 138 -13.51 -5.77 -19.73
C ASP A 138 -13.57 -4.83 -18.50
N PRO A 139 -12.76 -3.75 -18.42
CA PRO A 139 -12.82 -2.81 -17.30
C PRO A 139 -14.23 -2.22 -17.10
N ASP A 140 -14.98 -2.07 -18.20
CA ASP A 140 -16.35 -1.58 -18.21
C ASP A 140 -17.40 -2.71 -18.13
N PHE A 141 -17.03 -3.93 -17.71
CA PHE A 141 -17.89 -5.13 -17.71
C PHE A 141 -19.27 -4.90 -17.09
N VAL A 142 -19.34 -4.15 -15.99
CA VAL A 142 -20.61 -3.85 -15.30
C VAL A 142 -21.62 -3.19 -16.27
N SER A 143 -21.14 -2.38 -17.20
CA SER A 143 -21.97 -1.67 -18.18
C SER A 143 -22.07 -2.40 -19.52
N ASN A 144 -20.96 -2.95 -20.03
CA ASN A 144 -20.88 -3.45 -21.39
C ASN A 144 -21.01 -4.97 -21.51
N ARG A 145 -20.85 -5.69 -20.40
CA ARG A 145 -20.88 -7.16 -20.29
C ARG A 145 -19.89 -7.88 -21.19
N LEU A 146 -18.76 -7.27 -21.52
CA LEU A 146 -17.73 -7.84 -22.39
C LEU A 146 -16.67 -8.60 -21.60
N LEU A 147 -16.22 -9.72 -22.16
CA LEU A 147 -15.07 -10.46 -21.66
C LEU A 147 -14.25 -11.02 -22.82
N TYR A 148 -13.02 -11.42 -22.53
CA TYR A 148 -12.04 -11.88 -23.50
C TYR A 148 -11.48 -13.22 -23.07
N LEU A 149 -11.30 -14.13 -24.02
CA LEU A 149 -10.79 -15.49 -23.80
C LEU A 149 -9.57 -15.75 -24.67
N HIS A 150 -8.62 -16.51 -24.12
CA HIS A 150 -7.50 -17.10 -24.84
C HIS A 150 -7.68 -18.61 -24.85
N TYR A 151 -7.83 -19.20 -26.03
CA TYR A 151 -8.00 -20.65 -26.18
C TYR A 151 -7.23 -21.23 -27.37
N SER A 152 -6.98 -22.53 -27.33
CA SER A 152 -6.24 -23.26 -28.37
C SER A 152 -7.17 -23.91 -29.39
N MET A 153 -6.84 -23.74 -30.66
CA MET A 153 -7.48 -24.44 -31.78
C MET A 153 -6.48 -25.33 -32.49
N ASP A 154 -6.97 -26.38 -33.15
CA ASP A 154 -6.20 -27.20 -34.09
C ASP A 154 -6.75 -27.04 -35.52
N ASN A 155 -5.98 -27.47 -36.52
CA ASN A 155 -6.34 -27.42 -37.94
C ASN A 155 -6.75 -26.02 -38.49
N PRO A 156 -5.85 -25.01 -38.48
CA PRO A 156 -4.45 -25.09 -38.05
C PRO A 156 -4.26 -24.80 -36.55
N ARG A 157 -3.17 -25.33 -35.99
CA ARG A 157 -2.75 -25.13 -34.60
C ARG A 157 -2.44 -23.67 -34.30
N ARG A 158 -3.17 -23.07 -33.36
CA ARG A 158 -3.06 -21.63 -33.04
C ARG A 158 -3.66 -21.28 -31.69
N SER A 159 -3.18 -20.16 -31.13
CA SER A 159 -3.88 -19.43 -30.07
C SER A 159 -4.93 -18.52 -30.71
N VAL A 160 -6.13 -18.48 -30.12
CA VAL A 160 -7.21 -17.56 -30.49
C VAL A 160 -7.50 -16.66 -29.30
N ILE A 161 -7.46 -15.35 -29.53
CA ILE A 161 -7.91 -14.34 -28.59
C ILE A 161 -9.21 -13.77 -29.13
N ALA A 162 -10.30 -13.93 -28.38
CA ALA A 162 -11.63 -13.53 -28.83
C ALA A 162 -12.42 -12.84 -27.71
N ARG A 163 -13.28 -11.90 -28.12
CA ARG A 163 -14.23 -11.20 -27.26
C ARG A 163 -15.59 -11.89 -27.30
N PHE A 164 -16.24 -12.00 -26.16
CA PHE A 164 -17.62 -12.48 -26.00
C PHE A 164 -18.46 -11.48 -25.20
N ARG A 165 -19.77 -11.64 -25.23
CA ARG A 165 -20.75 -10.88 -24.43
C ARG A 165 -21.49 -11.81 -23.48
N TRP A 166 -21.56 -11.40 -22.21
CA TRP A 166 -22.38 -12.03 -21.19
C TRP A 166 -23.81 -11.47 -21.24
N ASP A 167 -24.79 -12.31 -21.55
CA ASP A 167 -26.20 -11.93 -21.51
C ASP A 167 -26.72 -11.99 -20.06
N ALA A 168 -27.04 -10.81 -19.51
CA ALA A 168 -27.57 -10.68 -18.15
C ALA A 168 -28.97 -11.27 -17.98
N ALA A 169 -29.76 -11.40 -19.05
CA ALA A 169 -31.11 -11.94 -18.99
C ALA A 169 -31.11 -13.47 -18.82
N THR A 170 -30.18 -14.16 -19.48
CA THR A 170 -30.04 -15.63 -19.39
C THR A 170 -28.98 -16.05 -18.38
N ASP A 171 -28.13 -15.12 -17.95
CA ASP A 171 -26.91 -15.38 -17.19
C ASP A 171 -26.03 -16.43 -17.88
N LEU A 172 -25.79 -16.23 -19.18
CA LEU A 172 -24.96 -17.07 -20.04
C LEU A 172 -24.12 -16.18 -20.95
N ILE A 173 -22.94 -16.65 -21.32
CA ILE A 173 -22.08 -16.02 -22.31
C ILE A 173 -22.52 -16.48 -23.70
N ALA A 174 -22.92 -15.54 -24.54
CA ALA A 174 -23.53 -15.82 -25.84
C ALA A 174 -22.48 -16.28 -26.86
N LEU A 175 -22.53 -17.54 -27.29
CA LEU A 175 -21.56 -18.12 -28.23
C LEU A 175 -21.53 -17.44 -29.60
N ASP A 176 -22.68 -16.93 -30.05
CA ASP A 176 -22.84 -16.20 -31.31
C ASP A 176 -22.35 -14.74 -31.24
N SER A 177 -22.03 -14.24 -30.03
CA SER A 177 -21.44 -12.92 -29.83
C SER A 177 -19.93 -12.86 -30.07
N GLU A 178 -19.32 -13.99 -30.40
CA GLU A 178 -17.87 -14.10 -30.57
C GLU A 178 -17.34 -13.13 -31.62
N ARG A 179 -16.29 -12.41 -31.24
CA ARG A 179 -15.48 -11.61 -32.15
C ARG A 179 -14.01 -11.96 -31.95
N ILE A 180 -13.41 -12.61 -32.94
CA ILE A 180 -11.97 -12.88 -32.97
C ILE A 180 -11.21 -11.55 -33.03
N LEU A 181 -10.26 -11.39 -32.12
CA LEU A 181 -9.36 -10.24 -32.08
C LEU A 181 -8.03 -10.55 -32.76
N LEU A 182 -7.44 -11.69 -32.42
CA LEU A 182 -6.11 -12.08 -32.86
C LEU A 182 -6.02 -13.61 -32.93
N GLU A 183 -5.39 -14.13 -33.97
CA GLU A 183 -5.01 -15.54 -34.10
C GLU A 183 -3.51 -15.63 -34.31
N VAL A 184 -2.83 -16.44 -33.51
CA VAL A 184 -1.36 -16.61 -33.56
C VAL A 184 -1.04 -18.07 -33.80
N ALA A 185 -0.38 -18.37 -34.91
CA ALA A 185 0.05 -19.73 -35.23
C ALA A 185 0.97 -20.28 -34.14
N GLN A 186 0.74 -21.53 -33.74
CA GLN A 186 1.48 -22.21 -32.69
C GLN A 186 2.25 -23.39 -33.31
N PRO A 187 3.60 -23.32 -33.40
CA PRO A 187 4.41 -24.38 -34.02
C PRO A 187 4.31 -25.72 -33.28
N TYR A 188 4.19 -25.70 -31.95
CA TYR A 188 4.13 -26.89 -31.10
C TYR A 188 2.94 -26.86 -30.11
N ALA A 189 2.80 -27.94 -29.33
CA ALA A 189 1.71 -28.15 -28.36
C ALA A 189 1.93 -27.52 -26.99
N ASN A 190 3.09 -26.92 -26.77
CA ASN A 190 3.52 -26.38 -25.49
C ASN A 190 4.01 -24.94 -25.67
N HIS A 191 4.20 -24.25 -24.55
CA HIS A 191 4.54 -22.84 -24.44
C HIS A 191 3.51 -21.91 -25.10
N ASN A 192 2.22 -22.18 -24.81
CA ASN A 192 1.12 -21.40 -25.37
C ASN A 192 0.82 -20.11 -24.59
N GLY A 193 1.46 -19.90 -23.43
CA GLY A 193 1.13 -18.83 -22.50
C GLY A 193 -0.32 -18.94 -22.03
N GLY A 194 -1.09 -17.87 -22.19
CA GLY A 194 -2.55 -17.94 -21.99
C GLY A 194 -3.14 -16.87 -21.10
N MET A 195 -2.32 -16.18 -20.30
CA MET A 195 -2.82 -15.14 -19.41
C MET A 195 -3.30 -13.92 -20.21
N LEU A 196 -4.47 -13.43 -19.81
CA LEU A 196 -5.04 -12.16 -20.25
C LEU A 196 -5.28 -11.29 -19.01
N ALA A 197 -4.94 -10.01 -19.09
CA ALA A 197 -5.33 -9.06 -18.05
C ALA A 197 -5.45 -7.65 -18.65
N PHE A 198 -6.30 -6.82 -18.05
CA PHE A 198 -6.29 -5.40 -18.31
C PHE A 198 -5.28 -4.71 -17.39
N GLY A 199 -4.44 -3.85 -17.98
CA GLY A 199 -3.54 -3.00 -17.23
C GLY A 199 -4.24 -1.79 -16.62
N PRO A 200 -3.53 -1.00 -15.80
CA PRO A 200 -4.06 0.24 -15.19
C PRO A 200 -4.37 1.36 -16.21
N ASP A 201 -4.14 1.10 -17.50
CA ASP A 201 -4.30 1.98 -18.64
C ASP A 201 -5.47 1.54 -19.56
N ASP A 202 -6.28 0.60 -19.10
CA ASP A 202 -7.42 0.00 -19.82
C ASP A 202 -6.99 -0.61 -21.18
N ARG A 203 -5.81 -1.21 -21.24
CA ARG A 203 -5.35 -2.00 -22.39
C ARG A 203 -5.35 -3.48 -22.06
N LEU A 204 -5.65 -4.30 -23.06
CA LEU A 204 -5.58 -5.75 -22.93
C LEU A 204 -4.14 -6.20 -23.15
N TYR A 205 -3.59 -6.88 -22.14
CA TYR A 205 -2.29 -7.52 -22.19
C TYR A 205 -2.45 -9.03 -22.41
N ILE A 206 -1.59 -9.61 -23.24
CA ILE A 206 -1.71 -11.00 -23.70
C ILE A 206 -0.33 -11.66 -23.58
N ALA A 207 -0.26 -12.78 -22.85
CA ALA A 207 0.95 -13.57 -22.75
C ALA A 207 0.98 -14.69 -23.80
N LEU A 208 2.07 -14.73 -24.58
CA LEU A 208 2.36 -15.77 -25.57
C LEU A 208 3.77 -16.31 -25.33
N GLY A 209 3.89 -17.62 -25.10
CA GLY A 209 5.20 -18.28 -25.08
C GLY A 209 5.85 -18.34 -26.45
N ASP A 210 7.08 -18.82 -26.49
CA ASP A 210 7.93 -18.92 -27.68
C ASP A 210 7.40 -19.88 -28.76
N GLY A 211 6.27 -20.55 -28.50
CA GLY A 211 5.63 -21.47 -29.43
C GLY A 211 6.06 -22.92 -29.28
N GLY A 212 6.95 -23.23 -28.33
CA GLY A 212 7.20 -24.57 -27.83
C GLY A 212 8.48 -25.23 -28.31
N SER A 213 8.56 -26.54 -28.05
CA SER A 213 9.80 -27.34 -28.12
C SER A 213 10.88 -26.85 -27.13
N GLY A 214 11.93 -27.65 -26.95
CA GLY A 214 13.10 -27.25 -26.16
C GLY A 214 13.99 -26.26 -26.93
N GLY A 215 14.42 -25.20 -26.25
CA GLY A 215 15.44 -24.27 -26.74
C GLY A 215 15.00 -23.35 -27.87
N ASP A 216 13.69 -23.06 -27.99
CA ASP A 216 13.11 -22.17 -29.01
C ASP A 216 13.75 -22.34 -30.41
N PRO A 217 13.50 -23.46 -31.11
CA PRO A 217 14.22 -23.79 -32.34
C PRO A 217 13.98 -22.81 -33.49
N GLN A 218 12.94 -21.98 -33.42
CA GLN A 218 12.64 -20.94 -34.41
C GLN A 218 13.21 -19.57 -34.04
N ASN A 219 13.84 -19.42 -32.86
CA ASN A 219 14.27 -18.15 -32.31
C ASN A 219 13.13 -17.13 -32.19
N ASN A 220 11.92 -17.60 -31.89
CA ASN A 220 10.73 -16.79 -31.83
C ASN A 220 10.86 -15.67 -30.79
N ALA A 221 11.38 -15.99 -29.60
CA ALA A 221 11.45 -15.04 -28.48
C ALA A 221 12.41 -13.86 -28.73
N GLN A 222 13.40 -14.00 -29.61
CA GLN A 222 14.28 -12.90 -30.06
C GLN A 222 13.93 -12.35 -31.45
N ASN A 223 12.87 -12.87 -32.09
CA ASN A 223 12.46 -12.45 -33.41
C ASN A 223 11.24 -11.51 -33.32
N GLY A 224 11.52 -10.21 -33.29
CA GLY A 224 10.50 -9.16 -33.28
C GLY A 224 9.54 -9.17 -34.47
N GLY A 225 9.78 -9.96 -35.52
CA GLY A 225 8.87 -10.11 -36.66
C GLY A 225 7.64 -11.00 -36.40
N ASN A 226 7.57 -11.69 -35.27
CA ASN A 226 6.42 -12.50 -34.85
C ASN A 226 5.85 -12.04 -33.49
N LEU A 227 4.90 -12.78 -32.91
CA LEU A 227 4.23 -12.43 -31.64
C LEU A 227 4.50 -13.45 -30.51
N LEU A 228 5.34 -14.44 -30.74
CA LEU A 228 5.65 -15.52 -29.79
C LEU A 228 6.83 -15.12 -28.89
N GLY A 229 6.81 -15.56 -27.63
CA GLY A 229 7.79 -15.19 -26.61
C GLY A 229 7.64 -13.75 -26.14
N THR A 230 6.40 -13.27 -26.05
CA THR A 230 6.08 -11.85 -25.80
C THR A 230 4.93 -11.65 -24.82
N ILE A 231 4.90 -10.45 -24.25
CA ILE A 231 3.68 -9.81 -23.78
C ILE A 231 3.22 -8.82 -24.86
N LEU A 232 1.98 -8.94 -25.32
CA LEU A 232 1.35 -7.96 -26.21
C LEU A 232 0.56 -6.94 -25.42
N ARG A 233 0.34 -5.74 -25.98
CA ARG A 233 -0.55 -4.70 -25.43
C ARG A 233 -1.42 -4.10 -26.53
N LEU A 234 -2.73 -4.30 -26.43
CA LEU A 234 -3.71 -3.92 -27.45
C LEU A 234 -4.79 -2.97 -26.89
N ASN A 235 -5.26 -2.03 -27.71
CA ASN A 235 -6.52 -1.32 -27.46
C ASN A 235 -7.68 -2.07 -28.12
N VAL A 236 -8.53 -2.71 -27.30
CA VAL A 236 -9.69 -3.48 -27.76
C VAL A 236 -10.97 -2.65 -27.91
N HIS A 237 -10.86 -1.34 -27.70
CA HIS A 237 -11.88 -0.32 -27.98
C HIS A 237 -11.37 0.66 -29.07
N PRO A 238 -11.14 0.20 -30.30
CA PRO A 238 -10.69 1.08 -31.37
C PRO A 238 -11.74 2.12 -31.74
N ALA A 239 -11.29 3.32 -32.12
CA ALA A 239 -12.18 4.39 -32.57
C ALA A 239 -12.98 3.99 -33.84
N ASP A 240 -12.38 3.19 -34.71
CA ASP A 240 -13.08 2.51 -35.79
C ASP A 240 -13.58 1.14 -35.29
N PRO A 241 -14.90 0.97 -35.07
CA PRO A 241 -15.44 -0.29 -34.58
C PRO A 241 -15.29 -1.45 -35.58
N ALA A 242 -14.95 -1.20 -36.85
CA ALA A 242 -14.66 -2.25 -37.83
C ALA A 242 -13.34 -2.97 -37.53
N LEU A 243 -12.37 -2.29 -36.92
CA LEU A 243 -11.12 -2.91 -36.52
C LEU A 243 -11.35 -3.83 -35.30
N PRO A 244 -10.72 -5.02 -35.26
CA PRO A 244 -10.80 -5.89 -34.09
C PRO A 244 -10.11 -5.24 -32.87
N TYR A 245 -9.01 -4.55 -33.10
CA TYR A 245 -8.24 -3.81 -32.10
C TYR A 245 -7.46 -2.68 -32.77
N ALA A 246 -6.90 -1.77 -31.97
CA ALA A 246 -5.92 -0.77 -32.39
C ALA A 246 -4.61 -0.93 -31.60
N ILE A 247 -3.51 -0.47 -32.18
CA ILE A 247 -2.23 -0.35 -31.48
C ILE A 247 -2.24 0.93 -30.63
N PRO A 248 -2.00 0.84 -29.31
CA PRO A 248 -1.80 2.02 -28.48
C PRO A 248 -0.67 2.92 -29.00
N LEU A 249 -0.88 4.24 -28.96
CA LEU A 249 0.10 5.20 -29.52
C LEU A 249 1.44 5.21 -28.76
N ASP A 250 1.40 4.80 -27.51
CA ASP A 250 2.51 4.70 -26.57
C ASP A 250 3.10 3.29 -26.45
N ASN A 251 2.77 2.36 -27.37
CA ASN A 251 3.47 1.07 -27.42
C ASN A 251 4.96 1.29 -27.75
N PRO A 252 5.88 0.63 -27.04
CA PRO A 252 7.31 0.95 -27.03
C PRO A 252 8.00 0.72 -28.37
N PHE A 253 7.41 -0.14 -29.22
CA PHE A 253 7.99 -0.53 -30.50
C PHE A 253 7.20 -0.05 -31.72
N ARG A 254 6.20 0.82 -31.55
CA ARG A 254 5.24 1.21 -32.61
C ARG A 254 5.89 1.74 -33.90
N ASP A 255 7.07 2.35 -33.80
CA ASP A 255 7.80 2.92 -34.94
C ASP A 255 9.10 2.15 -35.25
N ASN A 256 9.27 0.95 -34.67
CA ASN A 256 10.40 0.08 -34.94
C ASN A 256 10.07 -0.92 -36.06
N ALA A 257 10.65 -0.74 -37.25
CA ALA A 257 10.38 -1.61 -38.39
C ALA A 257 10.78 -3.09 -38.21
N ALA A 258 11.60 -3.42 -37.21
CA ALA A 258 12.04 -4.79 -36.91
C ALA A 258 11.17 -5.51 -35.87
N ILE A 259 10.28 -4.79 -35.17
CA ILE A 259 9.49 -5.34 -34.06
C ILE A 259 8.01 -5.06 -34.32
N ARG A 260 7.17 -6.08 -34.13
CA ARG A 260 5.71 -5.96 -34.24
C ARG A 260 5.17 -4.91 -33.27
N ASN A 261 4.32 -4.02 -33.80
CA ASN A 261 3.76 -2.91 -33.05
C ASN A 261 2.88 -3.34 -31.87
N GLU A 262 2.38 -4.58 -31.88
CA GLU A 262 1.62 -5.19 -30.79
C GLU A 262 2.46 -5.47 -29.53
N ILE A 263 3.78 -5.64 -29.69
CA ILE A 263 4.67 -6.11 -28.62
C ILE A 263 4.84 -5.02 -27.56
N TRP A 264 4.69 -5.42 -26.29
CA TRP A 264 5.00 -4.62 -25.11
C TRP A 264 6.35 -5.00 -24.51
N ALA A 265 6.60 -6.30 -24.35
CA ALA A 265 7.88 -6.87 -23.91
C ALA A 265 8.12 -8.20 -24.65
N TYR A 266 9.38 -8.59 -24.81
CA TYR A 266 9.77 -9.81 -25.54
C TYR A 266 10.94 -10.52 -24.86
N GLY A 267 11.43 -11.62 -25.47
CA GLY A 267 12.49 -12.42 -24.90
C GLY A 267 12.03 -13.27 -23.73
N LEU A 268 10.76 -13.71 -23.74
CA LEU A 268 10.17 -14.60 -22.74
C LEU A 268 10.04 -16.02 -23.30
N ARG A 269 10.10 -17.03 -22.43
CA ARG A 269 9.99 -18.45 -22.85
C ARG A 269 8.56 -18.94 -22.83
N ASN A 270 7.95 -18.99 -21.66
CA ASN A 270 6.57 -19.38 -21.44
C ASN A 270 5.99 -18.58 -20.26
N PRO A 271 5.63 -17.29 -20.47
CA PRO A 271 5.03 -16.45 -19.46
C PRO A 271 3.65 -17.01 -19.08
N PHE A 272 3.58 -17.80 -18.01
CA PHE A 272 2.43 -18.67 -17.72
C PHE A 272 1.29 -17.88 -17.05
N ARG A 273 1.59 -17.14 -15.97
CA ARG A 273 0.72 -16.11 -15.40
C ARG A 273 1.50 -14.82 -15.21
N PHE A 274 0.79 -13.73 -15.44
CA PHE A 274 1.20 -12.39 -15.03
C PHE A 274 0.04 -11.69 -14.35
N SER A 275 0.33 -10.70 -13.52
CA SER A 275 -0.69 -9.85 -12.90
C SER A 275 -0.19 -8.42 -12.79
N PHE A 276 -1.13 -7.49 -12.68
CA PHE A 276 -0.83 -6.12 -12.30
C PHE A 276 -1.06 -5.95 -10.81
N ASP A 277 -0.10 -5.36 -10.11
CA ASP A 277 -0.37 -4.86 -8.77
C ASP A 277 -1.34 -3.68 -8.84
N ARG A 278 -2.55 -3.86 -8.30
CA ARG A 278 -3.63 -2.85 -8.28
C ARG A 278 -3.22 -1.51 -7.66
N VAL A 279 -2.15 -1.46 -6.84
CA VAL A 279 -1.67 -0.23 -6.20
C VAL A 279 -0.56 0.44 -6.99
N THR A 280 0.47 -0.31 -7.40
CA THR A 280 1.66 0.29 -8.06
C THR A 280 1.55 0.32 -9.59
N GLY A 281 0.68 -0.50 -10.18
CA GLY A 281 0.55 -0.69 -11.62
C GLY A 281 1.67 -1.51 -12.26
N LEU A 282 2.58 -2.09 -11.48
CA LEU A 282 3.67 -2.93 -11.99
C LEU A 282 3.13 -4.28 -12.47
N MET A 283 3.57 -4.71 -13.66
CA MET A 283 3.31 -6.06 -14.17
C MET A 283 4.35 -7.03 -13.61
N TRP A 284 3.88 -8.08 -12.93
CA TRP A 284 4.69 -9.20 -12.47
C TRP A 284 4.42 -10.42 -13.35
N ILE A 285 5.48 -11.11 -13.78
CA ILE A 285 5.40 -12.22 -14.73
C ILE A 285 6.11 -13.43 -14.13
N GLY A 286 5.44 -14.58 -14.07
CA GLY A 286 6.12 -15.88 -13.92
C GLY A 286 6.47 -16.43 -15.30
N ASP A 287 7.75 -16.60 -15.59
CA ASP A 287 8.23 -17.15 -16.87
C ASP A 287 8.94 -18.49 -16.66
N VAL A 288 8.42 -19.54 -17.30
CA VAL A 288 8.88 -20.92 -17.08
C VAL A 288 10.18 -21.20 -17.80
N GLY A 289 11.18 -21.62 -17.06
CA GLY A 289 12.52 -21.96 -17.55
C GLY A 289 12.59 -23.20 -18.45
N GLN A 290 13.71 -23.34 -19.15
CA GLN A 290 13.99 -24.50 -20.01
C GLN A 290 14.47 -25.73 -19.24
N GLY A 291 15.38 -25.53 -18.27
CA GLY A 291 16.00 -26.61 -17.52
C GLY A 291 16.88 -26.17 -16.35
N ALA A 292 17.30 -24.92 -16.27
CA ALA A 292 18.17 -24.41 -15.19
C ALA A 292 17.46 -23.48 -14.21
N GLN A 293 16.75 -22.45 -14.70
CA GLN A 293 16.25 -21.34 -13.86
C GLN A 293 14.77 -21.04 -14.16
N GLU A 294 13.99 -20.86 -13.11
CA GLU A 294 12.64 -20.28 -13.17
C GLU A 294 12.70 -18.78 -12.84
N GLU A 295 11.83 -17.98 -13.43
CA GLU A 295 11.96 -16.52 -13.39
C GLU A 295 10.69 -15.81 -12.90
N ILE A 296 10.89 -14.82 -12.01
CA ILE A 296 9.94 -13.76 -11.74
C ILE A 296 10.47 -12.46 -12.34
N ASN A 297 9.73 -11.94 -13.32
CA ASN A 297 10.06 -10.75 -14.10
C ASN A 297 9.13 -9.59 -13.75
N ILE A 298 9.61 -8.34 -13.91
CA ILE A 298 8.76 -7.14 -13.87
C ILE A 298 8.91 -6.36 -15.17
N ALA A 299 7.80 -6.16 -15.89
CA ALA A 299 7.78 -5.41 -17.15
C ALA A 299 7.10 -4.04 -17.02
N ARG A 300 7.66 -3.04 -17.69
CA ARG A 300 7.17 -1.64 -17.77
C ARG A 300 7.02 -1.15 -19.21
N GLY A 301 7.37 -1.98 -20.19
CA GLY A 301 7.31 -1.71 -21.61
C GLY A 301 8.70 -1.49 -22.21
N GLY A 302 8.99 -2.25 -23.26
CA GLY A 302 10.24 -2.15 -24.03
C GLY A 302 11.31 -3.15 -23.62
N GLU A 303 11.10 -3.93 -22.56
CA GLU A 303 12.10 -4.89 -22.07
C GLU A 303 12.28 -6.10 -23.01
N ASN A 304 13.52 -6.58 -23.07
CA ASN A 304 13.91 -7.88 -23.61
C ASN A 304 14.41 -8.74 -22.44
N PHE A 305 13.69 -9.80 -22.08
CA PHE A 305 14.07 -10.69 -20.96
C PHE A 305 15.13 -11.74 -21.36
N GLY A 306 15.55 -11.75 -22.62
CA GLY A 306 16.77 -12.43 -23.06
C GLY A 306 16.59 -13.87 -23.51
N TRP A 307 15.45 -14.54 -23.29
CA TRP A 307 15.22 -15.86 -23.86
C TRP A 307 15.25 -15.79 -25.40
N ARG A 308 15.99 -16.64 -26.13
CA ARG A 308 16.75 -17.81 -25.68
C ARG A 308 18.26 -17.64 -25.50
N VAL A 309 18.75 -16.41 -25.52
CA VAL A 309 20.18 -16.12 -25.25
C VAL A 309 20.50 -16.42 -23.79
N LEU A 310 19.60 -16.04 -22.88
CA LEU A 310 19.69 -16.28 -21.45
C LEU A 310 18.54 -17.14 -20.96
N GLU A 311 18.79 -17.95 -19.92
CA GLU A 311 17.78 -18.57 -19.07
C GLU A 311 17.96 -18.01 -17.66
N GLY A 312 17.08 -17.10 -17.24
CA GLY A 312 17.34 -16.18 -16.14
C GLY A 312 18.58 -15.33 -16.41
N THR A 313 19.53 -15.34 -15.49
CA THR A 313 20.83 -14.66 -15.66
C THR A 313 21.92 -15.56 -16.28
N LEU A 314 21.62 -16.82 -16.58
CA LEU A 314 22.60 -17.79 -17.08
C LEU A 314 22.64 -17.79 -18.63
N PRO A 315 23.83 -17.88 -19.25
CA PRO A 315 23.94 -18.10 -20.68
C PRO A 315 23.28 -19.42 -21.11
N TYR A 316 22.51 -19.40 -22.20
CA TYR A 316 21.86 -20.58 -22.78
C TYR A 316 22.36 -20.87 -24.20
N ASP A 317 22.12 -19.96 -25.16
CA ASP A 317 22.53 -20.13 -26.56
C ASP A 317 23.11 -18.83 -27.15
N ASP A 318 24.43 -18.71 -27.09
CA ASP A 318 25.16 -17.58 -27.68
C ASP A 318 25.09 -17.53 -29.21
N SER A 319 24.68 -18.61 -29.90
CA SER A 319 24.55 -18.59 -31.36
C SER A 319 23.39 -17.73 -31.84
N ALA A 320 22.42 -17.45 -30.95
CA ALA A 320 21.33 -16.50 -31.17
C ALA A 320 21.70 -15.06 -30.80
N ASN A 321 22.85 -14.83 -30.16
CA ASN A 321 23.15 -13.55 -29.53
C ASN A 321 23.80 -12.56 -30.52
N THR A 322 23.05 -11.53 -30.89
CA THR A 322 23.55 -10.40 -31.68
C THR A 322 23.54 -9.08 -30.90
N LEU A 323 23.15 -9.12 -29.62
CA LEU A 323 22.92 -7.94 -28.79
C LEU A 323 23.93 -7.88 -27.62
N PRO A 324 24.34 -6.68 -27.17
CA PRO A 324 25.19 -6.56 -25.98
C PRO A 324 24.43 -6.99 -24.72
N PRO A 325 25.10 -7.47 -23.65
CA PRO A 325 24.44 -7.87 -22.40
C PRO A 325 23.51 -6.82 -21.78
N SER A 326 23.81 -5.54 -21.96
CA SER A 326 22.98 -4.42 -21.50
C SER A 326 21.63 -4.29 -22.22
N ALA A 327 21.40 -5.05 -23.29
CA ALA A 327 20.13 -5.10 -23.99
C ALA A 327 19.11 -6.01 -23.29
N PHE A 328 19.56 -6.86 -22.36
CA PHE A 328 18.70 -7.81 -21.66
C PHE A 328 18.34 -7.28 -20.26
N THR A 329 17.11 -7.56 -19.84
CA THR A 329 16.59 -7.24 -18.51
C THR A 329 16.60 -8.50 -17.68
N ALA A 330 17.31 -8.47 -16.55
CA ALA A 330 17.36 -9.60 -15.63
C ALA A 330 16.04 -9.76 -14.85
N PRO A 331 15.69 -11.00 -14.45
CA PRO A 331 14.57 -11.22 -13.55
C PRO A 331 14.80 -10.54 -12.19
N VAL A 332 13.70 -10.11 -11.55
CA VAL A 332 13.78 -9.56 -10.19
C VAL A 332 14.04 -10.64 -9.16
N PHE A 333 13.65 -11.88 -9.47
CA PHE A 333 13.97 -13.07 -8.70
C PHE A 333 14.05 -14.28 -9.62
N GLU A 334 15.00 -15.17 -9.37
CA GLU A 334 15.15 -16.44 -10.09
C GLU A 334 15.50 -17.56 -9.12
N TYR A 335 15.14 -18.79 -9.45
CA TYR A 335 15.45 -19.96 -8.63
C TYR A 335 15.68 -21.23 -9.46
N GLY A 336 16.54 -22.10 -8.93
CA GLY A 336 16.95 -23.32 -9.61
C GLY A 336 16.03 -24.51 -9.36
N ARG A 337 16.36 -25.62 -10.04
CA ARG A 337 15.62 -26.90 -9.96
C ARG A 337 15.63 -27.57 -8.59
N ASP A 338 16.51 -27.13 -7.69
CA ASP A 338 16.52 -27.56 -6.30
C ASP A 338 15.35 -26.99 -5.49
N GLN A 339 14.72 -25.91 -5.96
CA GLN A 339 13.60 -25.24 -5.29
C GLN A 339 12.24 -25.43 -5.99
N GLY A 340 12.22 -25.63 -7.31
CA GLY A 340 10.98 -25.83 -8.07
C GLY A 340 11.19 -26.37 -9.49
N VAL A 341 10.11 -26.47 -10.25
CA VAL A 341 10.04 -27.18 -11.54
C VAL A 341 9.39 -26.34 -12.63
N ALA A 342 8.42 -25.50 -12.33
CA ALA A 342 7.80 -24.63 -13.32
C ALA A 342 7.05 -23.54 -12.57
N VAL A 343 7.57 -22.32 -12.63
CA VAL A 343 6.93 -21.18 -11.98
C VAL A 343 5.56 -20.91 -12.60
N ILE A 344 4.55 -20.75 -11.76
CA ILE A 344 3.21 -20.37 -12.23
C ILE A 344 3.12 -18.84 -12.33
N GLY A 345 3.74 -18.11 -11.40
CA GLY A 345 3.49 -16.69 -11.16
C GLY A 345 2.41 -16.50 -10.09
N GLY A 346 1.90 -15.28 -9.93
CA GLY A 346 0.89 -14.99 -8.93
C GLY A 346 0.53 -13.50 -8.83
N TYR A 347 0.29 -13.01 -7.62
CA TYR A 347 -0.32 -11.70 -7.35
C TYR A 347 0.36 -10.99 -6.19
N VAL A 348 0.44 -9.67 -6.25
CA VAL A 348 0.71 -8.88 -5.04
C VAL A 348 -0.52 -8.96 -4.15
N TYR A 349 -0.37 -9.49 -2.94
CA TYR A 349 -1.50 -9.66 -2.02
C TYR A 349 -2.01 -8.28 -1.57
N ARG A 350 -3.27 -7.97 -1.93
CA ARG A 350 -3.98 -6.74 -1.57
C ARG A 350 -5.24 -6.99 -0.74
N GLY A 351 -5.43 -8.24 -0.29
CA GLY A 351 -6.47 -8.65 0.63
C GLY A 351 -6.30 -8.08 2.04
N ASN A 352 -7.34 -8.24 2.84
CA ASN A 352 -7.43 -7.70 4.19
C ASN A 352 -7.37 -8.79 5.26
N ALA A 353 -7.70 -10.04 4.92
CA ALA A 353 -7.75 -11.14 5.87
C ALA A 353 -6.37 -11.48 6.46
N ILE A 354 -5.28 -11.17 5.75
CA ILE A 354 -3.91 -11.58 6.11
C ILE A 354 -2.95 -10.39 6.04
N PRO A 355 -2.93 -9.54 7.08
CA PRO A 355 -2.09 -8.35 7.09
C PRO A 355 -0.60 -8.64 6.86
N GLY A 356 -0.09 -9.80 7.31
CA GLY A 356 1.30 -10.20 7.12
C GLY A 356 1.73 -10.47 5.67
N LEU A 357 0.78 -10.58 4.74
CA LEU A 357 1.06 -10.72 3.30
C LEU A 357 0.89 -9.42 2.51
N SER A 358 0.31 -8.37 3.11
CA SER A 358 -0.02 -7.12 2.41
C SER A 358 1.17 -6.52 1.66
N GLY A 359 1.01 -6.36 0.35
CA GLY A 359 2.02 -5.77 -0.54
C GLY A 359 3.17 -6.69 -0.94
N ARG A 360 3.13 -7.97 -0.53
CA ARG A 360 4.09 -8.99 -0.94
C ARG A 360 3.59 -9.70 -2.19
N TYR A 361 4.48 -10.02 -3.12
CA TYR A 361 4.15 -10.80 -4.31
C TYR A 361 4.13 -12.29 -3.96
N ILE A 362 2.94 -12.86 -3.98
CA ILE A 362 2.69 -14.27 -3.68
C ILE A 362 2.70 -15.05 -4.99
N TYR A 363 3.53 -16.07 -5.08
CA TYR A 363 3.65 -16.91 -6.27
C TYR A 363 3.87 -18.37 -5.90
N THR A 364 3.64 -19.26 -6.85
CA THR A 364 3.81 -20.70 -6.64
C THR A 364 4.51 -21.37 -7.81
N ASP A 365 4.89 -22.63 -7.59
CA ASP A 365 5.51 -23.51 -8.56
C ASP A 365 4.66 -24.77 -8.76
N PHE A 366 4.41 -25.13 -10.02
CA PHE A 366 3.56 -26.25 -10.39
C PHE A 366 4.05 -27.60 -9.85
N GLY A 367 5.37 -27.84 -9.88
CA GLY A 367 5.92 -29.17 -9.56
C GLY A 367 6.28 -29.34 -8.10
N SER A 368 6.87 -28.33 -7.46
CA SER A 368 7.18 -28.41 -6.02
C SER A 368 5.98 -28.09 -5.14
N GLY A 369 5.00 -27.35 -5.67
CA GLY A 369 3.87 -26.84 -4.90
C GLY A 369 4.25 -25.74 -3.92
N ASN A 370 5.52 -25.34 -3.85
CA ASN A 370 5.96 -24.30 -2.93
C ASN A 370 5.24 -22.99 -3.22
N VAL A 371 4.87 -22.27 -2.15
CA VAL A 371 4.24 -20.96 -2.22
C VAL A 371 5.13 -19.98 -1.48
N TRP A 372 5.57 -18.94 -2.17
CA TRP A 372 6.49 -17.96 -1.62
C TRP A 372 5.89 -16.55 -1.64
N ALA A 373 6.47 -15.67 -0.82
CA ALA A 373 6.12 -14.27 -0.72
C ALA A 373 7.37 -13.37 -0.85
N ILE A 374 7.49 -12.67 -1.98
CA ILE A 374 8.53 -11.68 -2.25
C ILE A 374 8.15 -10.33 -1.64
N THR A 375 9.09 -9.70 -0.96
CA THR A 375 9.01 -8.32 -0.47
C THR A 375 9.92 -7.44 -1.32
N LEU A 376 9.38 -6.33 -1.83
CA LEU A 376 10.17 -5.30 -2.51
C LEU A 376 10.44 -4.09 -1.61
N ASN A 377 11.60 -3.47 -1.82
CA ASN A 377 11.86 -2.08 -1.49
C ASN A 377 12.26 -1.34 -2.77
N GLY A 378 11.35 -0.50 -3.28
CA GLY A 378 11.47 0.04 -4.64
C GLY A 378 11.46 -1.10 -5.67
N GLN A 379 12.58 -1.29 -6.38
CA GLN A 379 12.75 -2.36 -7.38
C GLN A 379 13.59 -3.55 -6.88
N GLN A 380 14.12 -3.48 -5.65
CA GLN A 380 14.98 -4.53 -5.11
C GLN A 380 14.17 -5.51 -4.27
N VAL A 381 14.38 -6.81 -4.52
CA VAL A 381 13.89 -7.87 -3.63
C VAL A 381 14.67 -7.80 -2.33
N THR A 382 13.98 -7.49 -1.23
CA THR A 382 14.57 -7.45 0.12
C THR A 382 14.24 -8.68 0.94
N GLY A 383 13.35 -9.54 0.45
CA GLY A 383 13.06 -10.81 1.09
C GLY A 383 12.25 -11.72 0.17
N ASN A 384 12.47 -13.02 0.31
CA ASN A 384 11.62 -14.06 -0.27
C ASN A 384 11.43 -15.15 0.78
N GLN A 385 10.18 -15.42 1.14
CA GLN A 385 9.84 -16.36 2.22
C GLN A 385 8.99 -17.49 1.66
N LEU A 386 9.34 -18.74 1.97
CA LEU A 386 8.42 -19.86 1.78
C LEU A 386 7.32 -19.75 2.83
N ILE A 387 6.08 -19.55 2.41
CA ILE A 387 4.94 -19.30 3.29
C ILE A 387 3.99 -20.48 3.39
N ALA A 388 3.91 -21.33 2.36
CA ALA A 388 3.07 -22.52 2.35
C ALA A 388 3.53 -23.51 1.28
N GLN A 389 2.88 -24.68 1.22
CA GLN A 389 3.01 -25.63 0.12
C GLN A 389 1.61 -26.08 -0.30
N ALA A 390 1.27 -25.88 -1.57
CA ALA A 390 0.04 -26.34 -2.21
C ALA A 390 0.23 -27.73 -2.81
N ASP A 391 -0.81 -28.56 -2.78
CA ASP A 391 -0.82 -29.81 -3.53
C ASP A 391 -1.17 -29.51 -5.00
N SER A 392 -0.25 -29.82 -5.92
CA SER A 392 -0.46 -29.79 -7.37
C SER A 392 -1.15 -28.51 -7.88
N PRO A 393 -0.66 -27.30 -7.53
CA PRO A 393 -1.29 -26.05 -7.94
C PRO A 393 -1.26 -25.89 -9.45
N THR A 394 -2.30 -25.29 -10.03
CA THR A 394 -2.37 -24.98 -11.47
C THR A 394 -2.45 -23.47 -11.73
N SER A 395 -2.93 -22.67 -10.77
CA SER A 395 -2.93 -21.21 -10.87
C SER A 395 -3.17 -20.54 -9.51
N LEU A 396 -2.87 -19.25 -9.44
CA LEU A 396 -3.44 -18.32 -8.46
C LEU A 396 -4.52 -17.46 -9.12
N GLY A 397 -5.41 -16.91 -8.31
CA GLY A 397 -6.36 -15.86 -8.67
C GLY A 397 -6.77 -15.07 -7.44
N GLU A 398 -7.57 -14.03 -7.64
CA GLU A 398 -8.02 -13.15 -6.56
C GLU A 398 -9.52 -12.82 -6.66
N ASP A 399 -10.14 -12.58 -5.52
CA ASP A 399 -11.51 -12.07 -5.46
C ASP A 399 -11.56 -10.53 -5.59
N SER A 400 -12.78 -9.98 -5.42
CA SER A 400 -13.02 -8.55 -5.50
C SER A 400 -12.35 -7.77 -4.35
N ASN A 401 -12.10 -8.43 -3.21
CA ASN A 401 -11.45 -7.86 -2.03
C ASN A 401 -9.93 -8.01 -2.06
N GLY A 402 -9.38 -8.72 -3.05
CA GLY A 402 -7.95 -8.99 -3.17
C GLY A 402 -7.47 -10.18 -2.33
N GLU A 403 -8.40 -10.99 -1.80
CA GLU A 403 -8.02 -12.27 -1.20
C GLU A 403 -7.60 -13.24 -2.29
N LEU A 404 -6.52 -13.97 -2.03
CA LEU A 404 -5.93 -14.88 -3.00
C LEU A 404 -6.45 -16.30 -2.83
N TYR A 405 -6.64 -16.96 -3.96
CA TYR A 405 -7.03 -18.35 -4.07
C TYR A 405 -5.98 -19.09 -4.91
N ILE A 406 -5.54 -20.24 -4.41
CA ILE A 406 -4.83 -21.25 -5.21
C ILE A 406 -5.87 -22.24 -5.70
N VAL A 407 -5.82 -22.58 -6.98
CA VAL A 407 -6.56 -23.73 -7.53
C VAL A 407 -5.59 -24.86 -7.82
N ASN A 408 -5.98 -26.09 -7.51
CA ASN A 408 -5.18 -27.27 -7.79
C ASN A 408 -5.73 -28.08 -8.97
N ARG A 409 -4.93 -29.07 -9.40
CA ARG A 409 -5.24 -29.95 -10.53
C ARG A 409 -6.49 -30.82 -10.31
N GLN A 410 -6.84 -31.09 -9.05
CA GLN A 410 -8.05 -31.81 -8.66
C GLN A 410 -9.30 -30.92 -8.79
N GLY A 411 -9.12 -29.60 -8.92
CA GLY A 411 -10.21 -28.64 -9.03
C GLY A 411 -10.66 -28.05 -7.70
N GLU A 412 -9.85 -28.19 -6.65
CA GLU A 412 -10.12 -27.64 -5.33
C GLU A 412 -9.53 -26.24 -5.20
N LEU A 413 -10.19 -25.41 -4.37
CA LEU A 413 -9.82 -24.03 -4.12
C LEU A 413 -9.31 -23.88 -2.69
N PHE A 414 -8.19 -23.17 -2.53
CA PHE A 414 -7.56 -22.92 -1.24
C PHE A 414 -7.34 -21.44 -1.04
N GLY A 415 -7.78 -20.91 0.10
CA GLY A 415 -7.48 -19.58 0.56
C GLY A 415 -6.34 -19.62 1.57
N PHE A 416 -5.75 -18.47 1.83
CA PHE A 416 -4.71 -18.34 2.85
C PHE A 416 -5.35 -18.05 4.22
N THR A 417 -4.73 -18.53 5.28
CA THR A 417 -5.06 -18.21 6.68
C THR A 417 -3.76 -17.97 7.45
N GLN A 418 -3.82 -17.16 8.51
CA GLN A 418 -2.67 -16.93 9.38
C GLN A 418 -3.01 -17.37 10.81
N SER A 419 -2.21 -18.26 11.41
CA SER A 419 -2.34 -18.63 12.82
C SER A 419 -1.52 -17.71 13.74
N GLY A 420 -1.95 -17.60 15.01
CA GLY A 420 -1.05 -17.22 16.11
C GLY A 420 -1.00 -15.76 16.58
N GLY A 421 -2.03 -14.93 16.36
CA GLY A 421 -2.06 -13.54 16.86
C GLY A 421 -3.18 -13.24 17.85
N GLU A 422 -2.89 -12.45 18.88
CA GLU A 422 -3.91 -11.91 19.79
C GLU A 422 -4.70 -10.79 19.09
N ASN A 423 -6.03 -10.81 19.22
CA ASN A 423 -6.88 -9.68 18.89
C ASN A 423 -7.15 -8.86 20.16
N PRO A 424 -7.28 -7.53 20.07
CA PRO A 424 -7.77 -6.74 21.18
C PRO A 424 -9.24 -7.10 21.46
N PRO A 425 -9.80 -6.69 22.61
CA PRO A 425 -11.21 -6.87 22.94
C PRO A 425 -12.15 -6.31 21.87
N ASP A 426 -13.33 -6.92 21.73
CA ASP A 426 -14.33 -6.49 20.75
C ASP A 426 -14.89 -5.09 21.06
N GLN A 427 -14.85 -4.66 22.32
CA GLN A 427 -15.37 -3.35 22.76
C GLN A 427 -14.24 -2.42 23.21
N LEU A 428 -14.31 -1.14 22.84
CA LEU A 428 -13.32 -0.13 23.21
C LEU A 428 -13.26 0.05 24.73
N SER A 429 -14.39 -0.02 25.42
CA SER A 429 -14.47 0.05 26.89
C SER A 429 -13.64 -1.02 27.60
N GLU A 430 -13.40 -2.16 26.94
CA GLU A 430 -12.68 -3.30 27.52
C GLU A 430 -11.16 -3.21 27.31
N THR A 431 -10.69 -2.26 26.50
CA THR A 431 -9.24 -2.05 26.23
C THR A 431 -8.50 -1.41 27.41
N GLY A 432 -9.21 -0.70 28.28
CA GLY A 432 -8.62 0.07 29.39
C GLY A 432 -7.95 1.39 28.98
N LEU A 433 -7.99 1.79 27.69
CA LEU A 433 -7.34 3.01 27.20
C LEU A 433 -7.93 4.29 27.81
N PHE A 434 -9.22 4.31 28.10
CA PHE A 434 -9.92 5.47 28.64
C PHE A 434 -10.54 5.15 30.00
N SER A 435 -10.32 6.03 30.96
CA SER A 435 -10.98 5.98 32.27
C SER A 435 -12.46 6.38 32.18
N SER A 436 -12.83 7.16 31.16
CA SER A 436 -14.20 7.50 30.82
C SER A 436 -14.34 7.66 29.31
N LEU A 437 -15.25 6.90 28.69
CA LEU A 437 -15.60 7.08 27.28
C LEU A 437 -16.46 8.32 27.06
N ASP A 438 -17.24 8.78 28.05
CA ASP A 438 -18.11 9.96 27.90
C ASP A 438 -17.31 11.22 27.57
N THR A 439 -16.13 11.38 28.16
CA THR A 439 -15.23 12.53 27.94
C THR A 439 -13.97 12.18 27.15
N LEU A 440 -13.79 10.89 26.83
CA LEU A 440 -12.52 10.32 26.37
C LEU A 440 -11.37 10.70 27.31
N SER A 441 -11.62 10.64 28.62
CA SER A 441 -10.57 10.88 29.61
C SER A 441 -9.55 9.75 29.53
N PRO A 442 -8.27 10.03 29.27
CA PRO A 442 -7.25 8.99 29.16
C PRO A 442 -7.10 8.23 30.49
N ALA A 443 -6.75 6.96 30.40
CA ALA A 443 -6.26 6.22 31.56
C ALA A 443 -4.80 6.62 31.88
N SER A 444 -4.30 6.17 33.03
CA SER A 444 -2.94 6.49 33.50
C SER A 444 -1.88 6.16 32.45
N GLY A 445 -0.97 7.11 32.21
CA GLY A 445 0.16 6.95 31.27
C GLY A 445 -0.18 7.11 29.78
N LEU A 446 -1.46 7.35 29.42
CA LEU A 446 -1.87 7.70 28.07
C LEU A 446 -1.86 9.22 27.88
N ILE A 447 -0.85 9.74 27.18
CA ILE A 447 -0.57 11.18 27.05
C ILE A 447 -1.30 11.74 25.83
N GLU A 448 -2.20 12.71 26.04
CA GLU A 448 -2.84 13.45 24.94
C GLU A 448 -1.87 14.42 24.27
N TYR A 449 -2.02 14.59 22.95
CA TYR A 449 -1.20 15.53 22.19
C TYR A 449 -1.93 16.11 20.97
N THR A 450 -1.44 17.24 20.49
CA THR A 450 -1.86 17.89 19.26
C THR A 450 -0.71 17.98 18.25
N VAL A 451 -1.06 18.32 17.01
CA VAL A 451 -0.10 18.51 15.92
C VAL A 451 -0.33 19.85 15.25
N ASN A 452 0.75 20.50 14.79
CA ASN A 452 0.71 21.78 14.09
C ASN A 452 -0.24 21.79 12.88
N LEU A 453 -0.16 20.74 12.04
CA LEU A 453 -0.94 20.62 10.82
C LEU A 453 -1.60 19.23 10.74
N PRO A 454 -2.89 19.08 11.05
CA PRO A 454 -3.57 17.80 10.88
C PRO A 454 -3.72 17.46 9.40
N PHE A 455 -3.50 16.20 9.03
CA PHE A 455 -3.80 15.74 7.67
C PHE A 455 -5.29 15.86 7.35
N TRP A 456 -5.62 16.06 6.07
CA TRP A 456 -6.98 16.18 5.57
C TRP A 456 -7.74 14.85 5.60
N SER A 457 -8.92 14.85 6.20
CA SER A 457 -9.86 13.72 6.11
C SER A 457 -11.29 14.20 6.34
N ASP A 458 -11.83 14.88 5.32
CA ASP A 458 -13.24 15.25 5.19
C ASP A 458 -13.82 15.97 6.43
N ASN A 459 -13.17 17.07 6.83
CA ASN A 459 -13.58 17.91 7.96
C ASN A 459 -13.65 17.20 9.34
N THR A 460 -13.06 16.02 9.48
CA THR A 460 -13.02 15.35 10.79
C THR A 460 -12.09 16.04 11.78
N VAL A 461 -12.59 16.19 13.02
CA VAL A 461 -11.86 16.65 14.20
C VAL A 461 -11.17 15.44 14.83
N LYS A 462 -9.92 15.64 15.30
CA LYS A 462 -9.08 14.54 15.77
C LYS A 462 -8.43 14.84 17.10
N ARG A 463 -8.60 13.92 18.05
CA ARG A 463 -7.82 13.84 19.28
C ARG A 463 -6.84 12.68 19.20
N ARG A 464 -5.69 12.78 19.87
CA ARG A 464 -4.61 11.80 19.75
C ARG A 464 -3.96 11.57 21.08
N TRP A 465 -3.55 10.33 21.31
CA TRP A 465 -2.81 9.96 22.50
C TRP A 465 -1.66 9.01 22.16
N ILE A 466 -0.66 9.00 23.03
CA ILE A 466 0.46 8.06 22.98
C ILE A 466 0.73 7.50 24.38
N ALA A 467 1.05 6.22 24.44
CA ALA A 467 1.62 5.59 25.62
C ALA A 467 2.94 4.93 25.23
N VAL A 468 3.96 5.12 26.07
CA VAL A 468 5.31 4.56 25.88
C VAL A 468 5.64 3.73 27.13
N PRO A 469 6.18 2.50 27.01
CA PRO A 469 6.51 1.66 28.17
C PRO A 469 7.47 2.32 29.15
N GLU A 470 7.20 2.19 30.45
CA GLU A 470 7.91 2.91 31.53
C GLU A 470 9.44 2.77 31.49
N ASN A 471 9.94 1.60 31.08
CA ASN A 471 11.37 1.28 31.02
C ASN A 471 12.00 1.56 29.64
N ALA A 472 11.31 2.30 28.78
CA ALA A 472 11.76 2.61 27.43
C ALA A 472 11.51 4.08 27.09
N ALA A 473 12.23 4.60 26.09
CA ALA A 473 12.14 5.97 25.64
C ALA A 473 12.15 6.03 24.10
N ILE A 474 11.60 7.09 23.54
CA ILE A 474 11.53 7.36 22.11
C ILE A 474 12.92 7.79 21.62
N GLY A 475 13.41 7.15 20.56
CA GLY A 475 14.57 7.61 19.81
C GLY A 475 14.23 8.91 19.08
N PHE A 476 14.69 10.03 19.61
CA PHE A 476 14.42 11.34 19.03
C PHE A 476 15.14 11.52 17.69
N ALA A 477 14.49 12.21 16.75
CA ALA A 477 15.13 12.67 15.53
C ALA A 477 14.77 14.15 15.30
N PRO A 478 15.74 15.05 15.09
CA PRO A 478 15.45 16.47 14.85
C PRO A 478 14.66 16.70 13.55
N THR A 479 14.78 15.78 12.60
CA THR A 479 14.06 15.75 11.33
C THR A 479 13.66 14.32 10.98
N GLY A 480 12.52 14.13 10.31
CA GLY A 480 12.05 12.80 9.89
C GLY A 480 11.23 12.08 10.96
N ASN A 481 11.24 10.76 10.91
CA ASN A 481 10.45 9.91 11.82
C ASN A 481 11.22 9.65 13.11
N TRP A 482 10.51 9.56 14.23
CA TRP A 482 11.08 9.07 15.48
C TRP A 482 11.10 7.54 15.51
N ASP A 483 11.98 7.00 16.34
CA ASP A 483 12.04 5.56 16.63
C ASP A 483 11.27 5.27 17.92
N PHE A 484 10.33 4.33 17.85
CA PHE A 484 9.44 4.02 18.97
C PHE A 484 9.82 2.67 19.58
N PRO A 485 9.89 2.55 20.91
CA PRO A 485 10.17 1.27 21.55
C PRO A 485 9.00 0.30 21.44
N ILE A 486 9.30 -1.00 21.41
CA ILE A 486 8.30 -2.08 21.51
C ILE A 486 7.43 -1.86 22.74
N GLY A 487 6.12 -2.01 22.57
CA GLY A 487 5.07 -1.71 23.56
C GLY A 487 4.48 -0.31 23.42
N THR A 488 4.96 0.54 22.49
CA THR A 488 4.35 1.85 22.23
C THR A 488 2.93 1.69 21.68
N ILE A 489 2.00 2.49 22.20
CA ILE A 489 0.61 2.55 21.74
C ILE A 489 0.32 3.96 21.21
N ALA A 490 -0.22 4.05 20.00
CA ALA A 490 -0.71 5.30 19.42
C ALA A 490 -2.22 5.20 19.22
N VAL A 491 -2.96 6.15 19.79
CA VAL A 491 -4.42 6.21 19.70
C VAL A 491 -4.83 7.46 18.96
N LYS A 492 -5.80 7.33 18.05
CA LYS A 492 -6.40 8.47 17.36
C LYS A 492 -7.91 8.33 17.30
N HIS A 493 -8.60 9.34 17.80
CA HIS A 493 -10.05 9.42 17.76
C HIS A 493 -10.51 10.41 16.70
N PHE A 494 -11.57 10.07 15.97
CA PHE A 494 -12.13 10.86 14.89
C PHE A 494 -13.60 11.16 15.18
N GLU A 495 -13.92 12.45 15.07
CA GLU A 495 -15.30 12.95 15.14
C GLU A 495 -15.61 13.74 13.86
N ILE A 496 -16.85 13.71 13.42
CA ILE A 496 -17.36 14.54 12.33
C ILE A 496 -18.16 15.71 12.88
N LEU A 497 -18.11 16.85 12.20
CA LEU A 497 -19.00 17.96 12.46
C LEU A 497 -20.37 17.66 11.81
N ALA A 498 -21.44 17.64 12.60
CA ALA A 498 -22.81 17.58 12.11
C ALA A 498 -23.17 18.86 11.32
N ARG A 499 -22.53 19.99 11.67
CA ARG A 499 -22.58 21.23 10.90
C ARG A 499 -21.18 21.76 10.64
N GLU A 500 -20.83 21.96 9.37
CA GLU A 500 -19.53 22.51 8.98
C GLU A 500 -19.26 23.86 9.67
N GLY A 501 -18.06 23.98 10.23
CA GLY A 501 -17.62 25.18 10.95
C GLY A 501 -18.09 25.28 12.40
N ASP A 502 -18.96 24.38 12.87
CA ASP A 502 -19.45 24.35 14.27
C ASP A 502 -18.79 23.20 15.04
N THR A 503 -17.67 23.49 15.70
CA THR A 503 -16.89 22.52 16.48
C THR A 503 -17.59 22.02 17.75
N SER A 504 -18.75 22.57 18.11
CA SER A 504 -19.58 22.05 19.21
C SER A 504 -20.54 20.95 18.75
N SER A 505 -20.70 20.78 17.44
CA SER A 505 -21.66 19.87 16.82
C SER A 505 -21.02 18.54 16.41
N THR A 506 -20.24 17.89 17.28
CA THR A 506 -19.50 16.69 16.87
C THR A 506 -20.27 15.39 17.07
N THR A 507 -20.01 14.40 16.21
CA THR A 507 -20.46 13.00 16.38
C THR A 507 -19.25 12.08 16.27
N ARG A 508 -19.14 11.13 17.20
CA ARG A 508 -18.04 10.16 17.25
C ARG A 508 -18.17 9.16 16.11
N LEU A 509 -17.08 8.97 15.37
CA LEU A 509 -17.03 8.01 14.28
C LEU A 509 -16.20 6.79 14.65
N GLU A 510 -14.92 7.00 14.95
CA GLU A 510 -13.99 5.90 15.16
C GLU A 510 -12.87 6.23 16.15
N THR A 511 -12.35 5.18 16.78
CA THR A 511 -11.07 5.20 17.51
C THR A 511 -10.13 4.19 16.85
N ARG A 512 -9.00 4.67 16.33
CA ARG A 512 -7.92 3.83 15.82
C ARG A 512 -6.86 3.64 16.88
N VAL A 513 -6.45 2.40 17.08
CA VAL A 513 -5.43 1.99 18.05
C VAL A 513 -4.32 1.29 17.28
N MET A 514 -3.08 1.73 17.46
CA MET A 514 -1.90 1.07 16.94
C MET A 514 -0.99 0.65 18.08
N VAL A 515 -0.46 -0.57 18.02
CA VAL A 515 0.44 -1.12 19.04
C VAL A 515 1.71 -1.63 18.37
N LEU A 516 2.88 -1.23 18.87
CA LEU A 516 4.16 -1.74 18.38
C LEU A 516 4.53 -3.02 19.14
N LEU A 517 4.51 -4.15 18.46
CA LEU A 517 4.92 -5.45 19.02
C LEU A 517 6.30 -5.86 18.49
N GLU A 518 6.87 -6.96 18.97
CA GLU A 518 8.14 -7.49 18.43
C GLU A 518 8.07 -7.75 16.93
N GLN A 519 6.89 -8.14 16.43
CA GLN A 519 6.61 -8.39 15.01
C GLN A 519 6.31 -7.10 14.23
N GLY A 520 6.37 -5.93 14.86
CA GLY A 520 6.06 -4.63 14.28
C GLY A 520 4.68 -4.09 14.65
N TRP A 521 4.32 -2.98 14.01
CA TRP A 521 3.07 -2.27 14.27
C TRP A 521 1.84 -3.08 13.87
N GLN A 522 0.87 -3.18 14.79
CA GLN A 522 -0.48 -3.68 14.56
C GLN A 522 -1.46 -2.50 14.60
N ALA A 523 -2.53 -2.53 13.81
CA ALA A 523 -3.52 -1.46 13.72
C ALA A 523 -4.93 -2.02 13.86
N PHE A 524 -5.77 -1.34 14.63
CA PHE A 524 -7.14 -1.72 14.97
C PHE A 524 -8.05 -0.51 14.85
N THR A 525 -9.26 -0.71 14.31
CA THR A 525 -10.27 0.35 14.15
C THR A 525 -11.51 -0.06 14.94
N TYR A 526 -11.94 0.80 15.87
CA TYR A 526 -13.20 0.68 16.58
C TYR A 526 -14.21 1.69 16.02
N ARG A 527 -15.40 1.21 15.63
CA ARG A 527 -16.50 2.05 15.15
C ARG A 527 -17.45 2.37 16.29
N TRP A 528 -17.70 3.66 16.54
CA TRP A 528 -18.61 4.10 17.59
C TRP A 528 -20.06 3.79 17.24
N ASN A 529 -20.83 3.43 18.26
CA ASN A 529 -22.27 3.31 18.11
C ASN A 529 -22.93 4.69 17.95
N SER A 530 -24.13 4.74 17.39
CA SER A 530 -24.87 5.99 17.17
C SER A 530 -25.21 6.79 18.45
N ALA A 531 -25.17 6.13 19.61
CA ALA A 531 -25.40 6.80 20.90
C ALA A 531 -24.11 7.45 21.45
N GLY A 532 -22.95 7.20 20.84
CA GLY A 532 -21.66 7.73 21.27
C GLY A 532 -21.14 7.16 22.59
N THR A 533 -21.69 6.04 23.07
CA THR A 533 -21.38 5.49 24.40
C THR A 533 -20.23 4.49 24.41
N ASP A 534 -20.01 3.78 23.30
CA ASP A 534 -18.93 2.79 23.15
C ASP A 534 -18.65 2.55 21.66
N ALA A 535 -17.61 1.78 21.36
CA ALA A 535 -17.20 1.44 20.01
C ALA A 535 -16.81 -0.04 19.87
N THR A 536 -17.13 -0.64 18.72
CA THR A 536 -16.90 -2.06 18.43
C THR A 536 -15.78 -2.24 17.42
N LEU A 537 -14.90 -3.22 17.67
CA LEU A 537 -13.80 -3.60 16.81
C LEU A 537 -14.30 -4.02 15.43
N LEU A 538 -13.70 -3.47 14.39
CA LEU A 538 -13.99 -3.87 13.01
C LEU A 538 -13.14 -5.07 12.58
N SER A 539 -13.79 -6.06 11.97
CA SER A 539 -13.14 -7.18 11.29
C SER A 539 -12.69 -6.83 9.86
N GLY A 540 -13.18 -5.72 9.29
CA GLY A 540 -12.87 -5.30 7.93
C GLY A 540 -13.29 -3.86 7.65
N ARG A 541 -13.05 -3.41 6.41
CA ARG A 541 -13.40 -2.07 5.94
C ARG A 541 -14.92 -1.91 5.97
N GLN A 542 -15.39 -0.75 6.43
CA GLN A 542 -16.81 -0.38 6.35
C GLN A 542 -16.97 1.03 5.79
N SER A 543 -18.17 1.38 5.33
CA SER A 543 -18.50 2.75 4.96
C SER A 543 -19.94 3.06 5.31
N GLU A 544 -20.20 4.32 5.61
CA GLU A 544 -21.55 4.81 5.90
C GLU A 544 -21.77 6.19 5.28
N LYS A 545 -23.05 6.57 5.16
CA LYS A 545 -23.46 7.91 4.74
C LYS A 545 -23.90 8.70 5.96
N LEU A 546 -23.30 9.86 6.12
CA LEU A 546 -23.52 10.80 7.20
C LEU A 546 -24.25 12.03 6.66
N GLN A 547 -25.26 12.49 7.39
CA GLN A 547 -25.99 13.70 7.06
C GLN A 547 -25.27 14.88 7.70
N VAL A 548 -24.64 15.72 6.88
CA VAL A 548 -23.88 16.89 7.32
C VAL A 548 -24.53 18.16 6.80
N GLN A 549 -24.69 19.15 7.65
CA GLN A 549 -25.11 20.48 7.24
C GLN A 549 -23.89 21.29 6.79
N THR A 550 -23.87 21.68 5.51
CA THR A 550 -22.81 22.51 4.93
C THR A 550 -22.79 23.91 5.54
N ALA A 551 -21.70 24.65 5.33
CA ALA A 551 -21.59 26.06 5.74
C ALA A 551 -22.70 26.96 5.15
N SER A 552 -23.30 26.56 4.02
CA SER A 552 -24.42 27.27 3.38
C SER A 552 -25.79 26.98 4.00
N GLY A 553 -25.87 25.99 4.90
CA GLY A 553 -27.10 25.53 5.55
C GLY A 553 -27.80 24.36 4.87
N GLU A 554 -27.35 23.93 3.68
CA GLU A 554 -27.83 22.73 2.97
C GLU A 554 -27.40 21.45 3.70
N ILE A 555 -28.26 20.42 3.72
CA ILE A 555 -27.93 19.09 4.25
C ILE A 555 -27.50 18.18 3.11
N THR A 556 -26.34 17.55 3.24
CA THR A 556 -25.74 16.68 2.22
C THR A 556 -25.36 15.32 2.79
N ASP A 557 -25.40 14.29 1.93
CA ASP A 557 -24.81 12.98 2.21
C ASP A 557 -23.28 13.05 2.08
N GLN A 558 -22.55 12.87 3.18
CA GLN A 558 -21.11 12.66 3.19
C GLN A 558 -20.79 11.19 3.44
N VAL A 559 -20.02 10.56 2.56
CA VAL A 559 -19.55 9.19 2.78
C VAL A 559 -18.35 9.23 3.73
N TYR A 560 -18.38 8.40 4.78
CA TYR A 560 -17.21 8.12 5.61
C TYR A 560 -16.78 6.67 5.45
N THR A 561 -15.47 6.44 5.39
CA THR A 561 -14.90 5.10 5.30
C THR A 561 -14.09 4.80 6.55
N TYR A 562 -14.48 3.73 7.24
CA TYR A 562 -13.71 3.13 8.32
C TYR A 562 -12.68 2.16 7.71
N PRO A 563 -11.37 2.37 7.92
CA PRO A 563 -10.36 1.50 7.34
C PRO A 563 -10.33 0.14 8.05
N SER A 564 -10.08 -0.91 7.27
CA SER A 564 -9.59 -2.18 7.81
C SER A 564 -8.20 -2.02 8.43
N ARG A 565 -7.71 -3.07 9.10
CA ARG A 565 -6.32 -3.13 9.62
C ARG A 565 -5.29 -2.88 8.51
N THR A 566 -5.53 -3.43 7.32
CA THR A 566 -4.66 -3.30 6.14
C THR A 566 -4.78 -1.95 5.46
N ASP A 567 -5.98 -1.37 5.38
CA ASP A 567 -6.18 -0.02 4.85
C ASP A 567 -5.34 1.01 5.62
N CYS A 568 -5.18 0.84 6.95
CA CYS A 568 -4.30 1.67 7.76
C CYS A 568 -2.86 1.67 7.21
N PHE A 569 -2.31 0.50 6.88
CA PHE A 569 -0.93 0.38 6.41
C PHE A 569 -0.71 0.82 4.96
N ARG A 570 -1.76 1.20 4.21
CA ARG A 570 -1.61 1.85 2.91
C ARG A 570 -0.98 3.24 3.02
N CYS A 571 -1.28 3.97 4.11
CA CYS A 571 -0.64 5.25 4.43
C CYS A 571 0.44 5.10 5.49
N HIS A 572 0.26 4.20 6.46
CA HIS A 572 1.23 3.95 7.52
C HIS A 572 2.33 3.00 7.01
N THR A 573 3.11 3.44 6.03
CA THR A 573 4.18 2.65 5.39
C THR A 573 5.41 2.56 6.30
N ALA A 574 6.27 1.56 6.07
CA ALA A 574 7.51 1.40 6.84
C ALA A 574 8.44 2.61 6.66
N VAL A 575 8.60 3.10 5.43
CA VAL A 575 9.42 4.28 5.12
C VAL A 575 8.87 5.57 5.73
N ALA A 576 7.54 5.68 5.90
CA ALA A 576 6.90 6.78 6.64
C ALA A 576 6.95 6.61 8.16
N GLY A 577 7.65 5.60 8.68
CA GLY A 577 7.82 5.38 10.13
C GLY A 577 6.60 4.79 10.84
N ARG A 578 5.58 4.34 10.09
CA ARG A 578 4.32 3.74 10.60
C ARG A 578 3.44 4.62 11.49
N VAL A 579 3.93 5.64 12.19
CA VAL A 579 3.12 6.53 13.03
C VAL A 579 3.06 7.93 12.42
N LEU A 580 1.98 8.19 11.69
CA LEU A 580 1.83 9.45 10.96
C LEU A 580 1.51 10.61 11.90
N GLY A 581 2.31 11.67 11.82
CA GLY A 581 2.06 12.93 12.54
C GLY A 581 2.76 13.08 13.88
N ILE A 582 3.42 12.05 14.42
CA ILE A 582 4.26 12.17 15.61
C ILE A 582 5.72 12.31 15.17
N ARG A 583 6.15 13.57 15.03
CA ARG A 583 7.53 13.95 14.68
C ARG A 583 7.80 15.37 15.13
N THR A 584 9.07 15.73 15.22
CA THR A 584 9.54 17.01 15.75
C THR A 584 8.76 18.21 15.21
N ALA A 585 8.65 18.37 13.89
CA ALA A 585 7.97 19.52 13.30
C ALA A 585 6.46 19.60 13.58
N GLN A 586 5.81 18.47 13.90
CA GLN A 586 4.39 18.42 14.24
C GLN A 586 4.14 18.64 15.74
N ILE A 587 5.02 18.11 16.59
CA ILE A 587 4.89 18.16 18.05
C ILE A 587 5.44 19.46 18.63
N ASN A 588 6.31 20.17 17.91
CA ASN A 588 6.82 21.49 18.31
C ASN A 588 5.72 22.57 18.26
N THR A 589 4.82 22.53 19.23
CA THR A 589 3.69 23.44 19.43
C THR A 589 3.28 23.42 20.90
N GLU A 590 2.61 24.49 21.33
CA GLU A 590 1.98 24.59 22.64
C GLU A 590 0.80 23.61 22.76
N PHE A 591 0.60 23.08 23.97
CA PHE A 591 -0.54 22.26 24.35
C PHE A 591 -1.00 22.61 25.77
N ASP A 592 -2.30 22.48 25.99
CA ASP A 592 -2.95 22.73 27.28
C ASP A 592 -3.05 21.44 28.09
N TYR A 593 -2.22 21.30 29.12
CA TYR A 593 -2.10 20.06 29.90
C TYR A 593 -3.06 19.97 31.08
N ASN A 594 -3.68 21.07 31.51
CA ASN A 594 -4.51 21.14 32.71
C ASN A 594 -5.71 22.07 32.53
N ALA A 595 -6.41 21.98 31.39
CA ALA A 595 -7.64 22.73 31.10
C ALA A 595 -7.52 24.24 31.35
N GLY A 596 -6.38 24.83 30.97
CA GLY A 596 -6.07 26.24 31.03
C GLY A 596 -5.13 26.63 32.17
N GLU A 597 -4.78 25.71 33.08
CA GLU A 597 -3.87 26.01 34.19
C GLU A 597 -2.39 26.04 33.76
N VAL A 598 -1.99 25.17 32.83
CA VAL A 598 -0.61 25.11 32.31
C VAL A 598 -0.63 24.86 30.81
N THR A 599 -0.12 25.84 30.06
CA THR A 599 0.21 25.70 28.64
C THR A 599 1.71 25.57 28.49
N ASP A 600 2.16 24.56 27.76
CA ASP A 600 3.57 24.33 27.51
C ASP A 600 3.82 23.70 26.14
N ASN A 601 5.02 23.91 25.58
CA ASN A 601 5.46 23.25 24.38
C ASN A 601 5.58 21.74 24.62
N GLN A 602 4.95 20.95 23.76
CA GLN A 602 4.88 19.50 23.95
C GLN A 602 6.26 18.84 23.93
N LEU A 603 7.20 19.31 23.10
CA LEU A 603 8.57 18.79 23.10
C LEU A 603 9.29 19.09 24.41
N ARG A 604 9.08 20.28 24.99
CA ARG A 604 9.67 20.64 26.30
C ARG A 604 9.09 19.77 27.40
N SER A 605 7.78 19.60 27.43
CA SER A 605 7.08 18.75 28.40
C SER A 605 7.49 17.28 28.29
N TRP A 606 7.58 16.73 27.07
CA TRP A 606 7.95 15.34 26.83
C TRP A 606 9.42 15.09 27.18
N ASN A 607 10.30 16.06 26.91
CA ASN A 607 11.70 16.02 27.32
C ASN A 607 11.83 16.02 28.85
N ASN A 608 11.08 16.88 29.54
CA ASN A 608 11.13 17.00 31.01
C ASN A 608 10.77 15.68 31.72
N ILE A 609 9.79 14.93 31.21
CA ILE A 609 9.40 13.64 31.80
C ILE A 609 10.29 12.45 31.35
N GLY A 610 11.36 12.71 30.60
CA GLY A 610 12.28 11.69 30.11
C GLY A 610 11.65 10.74 29.08
N LEU A 611 10.78 11.26 28.20
CA LEU A 611 10.15 10.45 27.15
C LEU A 611 11.11 10.15 25.98
N PHE A 612 12.20 10.91 25.84
CA PHE A 612 13.22 10.72 24.82
C PHE A 612 14.48 10.02 25.37
N THR A 613 15.20 9.30 24.50
CA THR A 613 16.45 8.60 24.85
C THR A 613 17.59 9.54 25.22
N GLU A 614 17.45 10.84 24.93
CA GLU A 614 18.43 11.90 25.20
C GLU A 614 17.72 13.21 25.55
N ASP A 615 18.43 14.13 26.20
CA ASP A 615 17.97 15.51 26.38
C ASP A 615 18.07 16.25 25.05
N ILE A 616 16.93 16.67 24.52
CA ILE A 616 16.85 17.35 23.22
C ILE A 616 17.17 18.86 23.32
N GLY A 617 17.28 19.41 24.53
CA GLY A 617 17.55 20.84 24.72
C GLY A 617 16.41 21.76 24.26
N PRO A 618 16.70 23.04 23.92
CA PRO A 618 15.68 24.05 23.62
C PRO A 618 14.88 23.75 22.35
N THR A 619 13.55 23.91 22.43
CA THR A 619 12.61 23.67 21.33
C THR A 619 12.79 24.64 20.15
N SER A 620 13.39 25.82 20.41
CA SER A 620 13.77 26.81 19.39
C SER A 620 14.80 26.30 18.37
N ASN A 621 15.45 25.17 18.64
CA ASN A 621 16.40 24.55 17.72
C ASN A 621 15.73 23.76 16.59
N TYR A 622 14.40 23.56 16.67
CA TYR A 622 13.67 22.66 15.79
C TYR A 622 12.59 23.38 14.99
N PRO A 623 12.28 22.92 13.76
CA PRO A 623 11.20 23.49 12.98
C PRO A 623 9.83 23.22 13.63
N ALA A 624 8.85 24.03 13.27
CA ALA A 624 7.43 23.82 13.52
C ALA A 624 6.69 24.01 12.19
N TYR A 625 5.80 23.09 11.82
CA TYR A 625 5.03 23.26 10.60
C TYR A 625 4.03 24.40 10.72
N ALA A 626 3.90 25.17 9.64
CA ALA A 626 2.86 26.18 9.52
C ALA A 626 1.53 25.55 9.11
N ALA A 627 0.44 26.00 9.72
CA ALA A 627 -0.90 25.61 9.30
C ALA A 627 -1.23 26.20 7.91
N VAL A 628 -2.18 25.59 7.19
CA VAL A 628 -2.62 26.07 5.86
C VAL A 628 -3.05 27.53 5.90
N GLY A 629 -3.63 28.02 6.99
CA GLY A 629 -4.09 29.40 7.18
C GLY A 629 -3.12 30.35 7.89
N ASP A 630 -1.89 29.93 8.20
CA ASP A 630 -0.92 30.77 8.92
C ASP A 630 -0.26 31.78 7.99
N ASP A 631 -0.78 33.00 7.94
CA ASP A 631 -0.25 34.07 7.10
C ASP A 631 1.07 34.69 7.62
N THR A 632 1.58 34.23 8.77
CA THR A 632 2.91 34.65 9.27
C THR A 632 4.06 33.82 8.68
N ALA A 633 3.76 32.61 8.21
CA ALA A 633 4.71 31.73 7.54
C ALA A 633 4.78 32.00 6.02
N SER A 634 5.89 31.63 5.40
CA SER A 634 6.05 31.77 3.96
C SER A 634 5.06 30.88 3.20
N LEU A 635 4.67 31.30 2.00
CA LEU A 635 3.77 30.53 1.14
C LEU A 635 4.36 29.15 0.80
N GLU A 636 5.68 29.09 0.56
CA GLU A 636 6.39 27.83 0.31
C GLU A 636 6.36 26.93 1.55
N ASP A 637 6.67 27.44 2.75
CA ASP A 637 6.68 26.60 3.96
C ASP A 637 5.31 25.98 4.23
N ARG A 638 4.22 26.74 4.08
CA ARG A 638 2.85 26.23 4.20
C ARG A 638 2.56 25.14 3.17
N ALA A 639 2.89 25.40 1.90
CA ALA A 639 2.64 24.45 0.81
C ALA A 639 3.46 23.16 0.96
N ARG A 640 4.74 23.29 1.32
CA ARG A 640 5.65 22.16 1.57
C ARG A 640 5.20 21.35 2.79
N ALA A 641 4.79 22.00 3.88
CA ALA A 641 4.25 21.31 5.05
C ALA A 641 2.96 20.56 4.72
N TYR A 642 2.08 21.17 3.93
CA TYR A 642 0.87 20.52 3.43
C TYR A 642 1.17 19.28 2.59
N LEU A 643 2.11 19.35 1.64
CA LEU A 643 2.54 18.21 0.83
C LEU A 643 3.19 17.11 1.68
N ASP A 644 4.00 17.48 2.67
CA ASP A 644 4.61 16.49 3.55
C ASP A 644 3.53 15.73 4.33
N VAL A 645 2.65 16.46 5.01
CA VAL A 645 1.61 15.87 5.88
C VAL A 645 0.59 15.03 5.11
N ASN A 646 0.26 15.41 3.88
CA ASN A 646 -0.81 14.75 3.12
C ASN A 646 -0.31 13.81 2.01
N CYS A 647 0.96 13.88 1.60
CA CYS A 647 1.43 13.18 0.41
C CYS A 647 2.77 12.45 0.58
N ALA A 648 3.68 12.90 1.45
CA ALA A 648 5.03 12.32 1.55
C ALA A 648 5.04 10.87 2.06
N GLN A 649 4.01 10.41 2.77
CA GLN A 649 3.90 9.01 3.19
C GLN A 649 3.91 8.03 2.02
N CYS A 650 3.44 8.46 0.84
CA CYS A 650 3.44 7.71 -0.41
C CYS A 650 4.54 8.19 -1.37
N HIS A 651 4.83 9.49 -1.38
CA HIS A 651 5.77 10.15 -2.29
C HIS A 651 7.08 10.50 -1.60
N GLN A 652 7.89 9.47 -1.38
CA GLN A 652 9.26 9.55 -0.90
C GLN A 652 10.04 8.34 -1.41
N SER A 653 11.37 8.35 -1.26
CA SER A 653 12.19 7.17 -1.58
C SER A 653 11.69 5.91 -0.86
N GLY A 654 11.45 4.83 -1.60
CA GLY A 654 10.89 3.58 -1.08
C GLY A 654 9.39 3.64 -0.74
N GLY A 655 8.71 4.73 -1.11
CA GLY A 655 7.27 4.91 -0.99
C GLY A 655 6.47 3.99 -1.93
N THR A 656 5.14 4.04 -1.82
CA THR A 656 4.24 3.09 -2.50
C THR A 656 3.83 3.52 -3.90
N THR A 657 4.34 4.65 -4.40
CA THR A 657 3.96 5.18 -5.72
C THR A 657 5.06 4.97 -6.74
N PRO A 658 4.72 4.73 -8.02
CA PRO A 658 5.71 4.64 -9.10
C PRO A 658 6.26 6.02 -9.53
N ALA A 659 5.78 7.12 -8.95
CA ALA A 659 6.31 8.45 -9.21
C ALA A 659 7.61 8.66 -8.42
N GLU A 660 8.71 8.88 -9.14
CA GLU A 660 10.05 9.16 -8.59
C GLU A 660 10.15 10.60 -8.06
N ILE A 661 9.35 10.93 -7.04
CA ILE A 661 9.34 12.23 -6.37
C ILE A 661 9.44 12.09 -4.85
N ASP A 662 9.97 13.13 -4.20
CA ASP A 662 10.13 13.19 -2.75
C ASP A 662 9.51 14.48 -2.19
N LEU A 663 8.39 14.31 -1.49
CA LEU A 663 7.57 15.41 -0.97
C LEU A 663 7.84 15.71 0.50
N ARG A 664 8.87 15.11 1.11
CA ARG A 664 9.24 15.44 2.51
C ARG A 664 9.65 16.90 2.58
N PHE A 665 9.22 17.59 3.64
CA PHE A 665 9.47 19.00 3.89
C PHE A 665 10.97 19.33 3.86
N THR A 666 11.78 18.44 4.42
CA THR A 666 13.23 18.60 4.53
C THR A 666 13.99 18.34 3.22
N THR A 667 13.33 17.77 2.20
CA THR A 667 13.94 17.60 0.88
C THR A 667 14.01 18.96 0.19
N PRO A 668 15.19 19.46 -0.23
CA PRO A 668 15.29 20.72 -0.96
C PRO A 668 14.44 20.68 -2.23
N LEU A 669 13.73 21.77 -2.57
CA LEU A 669 12.78 21.80 -3.69
C LEU A 669 13.36 21.28 -5.00
N ALA A 670 14.61 21.65 -5.32
CA ALA A 670 15.32 21.21 -6.52
C ALA A 670 15.57 19.69 -6.57
N ASN A 671 15.57 19.00 -5.44
CA ASN A 671 15.84 17.55 -5.33
C ASN A 671 14.56 16.72 -5.23
N THR A 672 13.39 17.36 -5.24
CA THR A 672 12.10 16.66 -5.09
C THR A 672 11.69 15.88 -6.33
N GLY A 673 12.29 16.16 -7.49
CA GLY A 673 11.82 15.65 -8.78
C GLY A 673 10.45 16.20 -9.19
N LEU A 674 9.92 17.22 -8.51
CA LEU A 674 8.54 17.68 -8.69
C LEU A 674 8.38 18.74 -9.79
N ILE A 675 9.36 19.65 -9.91
CA ILE A 675 9.26 20.86 -10.72
C ILE A 675 9.65 20.61 -12.17
N ASP A 676 8.78 20.99 -13.11
CA ASP A 676 8.90 20.81 -14.56
C ASP A 676 9.17 19.35 -14.99
N THR A 677 8.73 18.39 -14.18
CA THR A 677 8.89 16.96 -14.46
C THR A 677 7.73 16.40 -15.28
N THR A 678 8.04 15.56 -16.27
CA THR A 678 7.05 14.83 -17.06
C THR A 678 6.38 13.73 -16.21
N PRO A 679 5.04 13.69 -16.10
CA PRO A 679 4.33 12.65 -15.35
C PRO A 679 4.46 11.26 -15.98
N LEU A 680 4.73 10.23 -15.16
CA LEU A 680 4.76 8.83 -15.61
C LEU A 680 3.36 8.27 -15.93
N LEU A 681 2.36 8.64 -15.13
CA LEU A 681 0.99 8.11 -15.21
C LEU A 681 0.07 8.96 -16.12
N GLY A 682 0.62 9.52 -17.20
CA GLY A 682 -0.09 10.38 -18.14
C GLY A 682 -0.46 11.77 -17.61
N THR A 683 -1.03 12.62 -18.48
CA THR A 683 -1.29 14.05 -18.20
C THR A 683 -2.76 14.38 -17.92
N LEU A 684 -3.64 13.38 -17.81
CA LEU A 684 -5.10 13.61 -17.63
C LEU A 684 -5.74 14.45 -18.76
N GLY A 685 -5.18 14.36 -19.97
CA GLY A 685 -5.61 15.17 -21.12
C GLY A 685 -5.11 16.62 -21.10
N ILE A 686 -4.28 17.01 -20.12
CA ILE A 686 -3.68 18.35 -20.04
C ILE A 686 -2.52 18.42 -21.03
N GLU A 687 -2.62 19.33 -22.00
CA GLU A 687 -1.59 19.56 -23.00
C GLU A 687 -0.30 20.10 -22.35
N ASN A 688 0.84 19.49 -22.69
CA ASN A 688 2.15 19.83 -22.10
C ASN A 688 2.16 19.88 -20.56
N GLY A 689 1.37 19.00 -19.92
CA GLY A 689 1.28 18.89 -18.48
C GLY A 689 2.61 18.49 -17.83
N ARG A 690 2.85 19.02 -16.62
CA ARG A 690 3.99 18.69 -15.75
C ARG A 690 3.49 18.32 -14.37
N LEU A 691 4.27 17.60 -13.57
CA LEU A 691 3.90 17.31 -12.18
C LEU A 691 3.59 18.61 -11.43
N ILE A 692 4.50 19.59 -11.50
CA ILE A 692 4.25 21.01 -11.30
C ILE A 692 4.86 21.79 -12.48
N ALA A 693 4.06 22.65 -13.11
CA ALA A 693 4.53 23.63 -14.10
C ALA A 693 4.68 25.00 -13.39
N PRO A 694 5.90 25.54 -13.23
CA PRO A 694 6.14 26.84 -12.59
C PRO A 694 5.31 27.96 -13.20
N GLY A 695 4.66 28.77 -12.36
CA GLY A 695 3.78 29.87 -12.77
C GLY A 695 2.45 29.43 -13.41
N GLU A 696 2.22 28.14 -13.67
CA GLU A 696 1.09 27.65 -14.45
C GLU A 696 0.32 26.52 -13.75
N PRO A 697 -0.54 26.83 -12.75
CA PRO A 697 -1.34 25.81 -12.04
C PRO A 697 -2.22 24.98 -12.95
N GLY A 698 -2.73 25.57 -14.05
CA GLY A 698 -3.56 24.88 -15.03
C GLY A 698 -2.84 23.75 -15.78
N ARG A 699 -1.50 23.78 -15.84
CA ARG A 699 -0.66 22.73 -16.44
C ARG A 699 -0.05 21.77 -15.41
N SER A 700 -0.35 21.96 -14.12
CA SER A 700 0.21 21.18 -13.03
C SER A 700 -0.68 19.98 -12.67
N ILE A 701 -0.19 18.76 -12.95
CA ILE A 701 -0.91 17.50 -12.70
C ILE A 701 -1.17 17.28 -11.22
N LEU A 702 -0.25 17.69 -10.33
CA LEU A 702 -0.46 17.58 -8.89
C LEU A 702 -1.72 18.34 -8.46
N ILE A 703 -1.89 19.60 -8.91
CA ILE A 703 -3.08 20.42 -8.65
C ILE A 703 -4.34 19.75 -9.20
N ALA A 704 -4.27 19.24 -10.44
CA ALA A 704 -5.39 18.56 -11.06
C ALA A 704 -5.84 17.33 -10.25
N ARG A 705 -4.90 16.55 -9.71
CA ARG A 705 -5.18 15.32 -8.92
C ARG A 705 -5.66 15.62 -7.50
N VAL A 706 -5.11 16.63 -6.82
CA VAL A 706 -5.56 16.98 -5.46
C VAL A 706 -6.95 17.63 -5.43
N GLY A 707 -7.34 18.29 -6.52
CA GLY A 707 -8.63 18.97 -6.69
C GLY A 707 -9.79 18.09 -7.18
N ARG A 708 -9.67 16.76 -7.11
CA ARG A 708 -10.72 15.82 -7.56
C ARG A 708 -10.83 14.59 -6.65
N ARG A 709 -11.90 13.81 -6.81
CA ARG A 709 -12.18 12.58 -6.02
C ARG A 709 -12.66 11.41 -6.90
N ASP A 710 -12.24 11.38 -8.16
CA ASP A 710 -12.46 10.27 -9.09
C ASP A 710 -11.32 9.22 -9.00
N ALA A 711 -11.29 8.24 -9.92
CA ALA A 711 -10.32 7.15 -9.93
C ALA A 711 -8.85 7.59 -10.04
N VAL A 712 -8.57 8.84 -10.41
CA VAL A 712 -7.21 9.39 -10.58
C VAL A 712 -6.87 10.46 -9.53
N ALA A 713 -7.71 10.60 -8.50
CA ALA A 713 -7.54 11.54 -7.39
C ALA A 713 -6.30 11.28 -6.52
N MET A 714 -5.84 12.33 -5.84
CA MET A 714 -4.82 12.24 -4.80
C MET A 714 -5.26 12.99 -3.52
N PRO A 715 -5.17 12.37 -2.33
CA PRO A 715 -4.84 10.95 -2.11
C PRO A 715 -5.96 10.03 -2.62
N PRO A 716 -5.64 8.78 -3.05
CA PRO A 716 -6.64 7.82 -3.56
C PRO A 716 -7.46 7.13 -2.46
N LEU A 717 -7.20 7.46 -1.19
CA LEU A 717 -7.89 6.89 -0.03
C LEU A 717 -7.94 7.90 1.13
N GLY A 718 -8.84 7.64 2.08
CA GLY A 718 -8.96 8.43 3.31
C GLY A 718 -9.73 9.74 3.21
N SER A 719 -10.22 10.10 2.02
CA SER A 719 -11.02 11.30 1.79
C SER A 719 -11.98 11.16 0.60
N HIS A 720 -13.19 11.66 0.76
CA HIS A 720 -14.24 11.78 -0.27
C HIS A 720 -14.53 13.24 -0.65
N LEU A 721 -13.98 14.21 0.09
CA LEU A 721 -14.14 15.65 -0.17
C LEU A 721 -12.82 16.30 -0.57
N VAL A 722 -12.88 17.27 -1.50
CA VAL A 722 -11.73 18.08 -1.87
C VAL A 722 -11.33 19.00 -0.71
N ASP A 723 -10.03 19.04 -0.38
CA ASP A 723 -9.49 20.05 0.54
C ASP A 723 -9.31 21.37 -0.23
N GLU A 724 -10.37 22.17 -0.30
CA GLU A 724 -10.35 23.43 -1.06
C GLU A 724 -9.30 24.43 -0.54
N ALA A 725 -9.03 24.42 0.77
CA ALA A 725 -8.02 25.28 1.37
C ALA A 725 -6.60 24.83 0.96
N GLY A 726 -6.34 23.52 1.03
CA GLY A 726 -5.09 22.91 0.57
C GLY A 726 -4.85 23.09 -0.93
N VAL A 727 -5.88 22.88 -1.76
CA VAL A 727 -5.81 23.11 -3.22
C VAL A 727 -5.51 24.58 -3.52
N THR A 728 -6.19 25.51 -2.85
CA THR A 728 -5.96 26.95 -3.03
C THR A 728 -4.55 27.35 -2.63
N LEU A 729 -4.05 26.83 -1.52
CA LEU A 729 -2.67 27.04 -1.07
C LEU A 729 -1.66 26.57 -2.12
N LEU A 730 -1.82 25.34 -2.62
CA LEU A 730 -0.92 24.77 -3.62
C LEU A 730 -0.98 25.54 -4.95
N ARG A 731 -2.17 26.00 -5.38
CA ARG A 731 -2.31 26.84 -6.58
C ARG A 731 -1.53 28.13 -6.45
N ARG A 732 -1.70 28.85 -5.33
CA ARG A 732 -0.97 30.11 -5.07
C ARG A 732 0.54 29.88 -5.04
N TRP A 733 0.98 28.78 -4.41
CA TRP A 733 2.39 28.44 -4.38
C TRP A 733 2.93 28.18 -5.80
N VAL A 734 2.23 27.40 -6.63
CA VAL A 734 2.62 27.16 -8.03
C VAL A 734 2.65 28.45 -8.86
N GLU A 735 1.72 29.38 -8.65
CA GLU A 735 1.72 30.71 -9.30
C GLU A 735 2.94 31.55 -8.93
N SER A 736 3.52 31.31 -7.75
CA SER A 736 4.69 32.04 -7.25
C SER A 736 6.05 31.46 -7.67
N LEU A 737 6.08 30.26 -8.25
CA LEU A 737 7.29 29.53 -8.65
C LEU A 737 7.95 30.06 -9.93
#